data_AF-A0A9W5YVF8-F1
#
_entry.id   AF-A0A9W5YVF8-F1
#
_cell.length_a   1.000
_cell.length_b   1.000
_cell.length_c   1.000
_cell.angle_alpha   90.00
_cell.angle_beta   90.00
_cell.angle_gamma   90.00
#
_symmetry.space_group_name_H-M   'P 1'
#
loop_
_entity.id
_entity.type
_entity.pdbx_description
1 polymer ?
#
loop_
_entity_poly.entity_id
_entity_poly.type
_entity_poly.pdbx_seq_one_letter_code
_entity_poly.pdbx_strand_id
1 'polypeptide(L)'
;MAAITLHFIGTQLQIALVVLIVAPSFILFGYNQAVLGGLLSLQSWVAVFPAIDTINTTGTQKSHNSTSQGACNASFQVGCLIGALSLSLYGDKLGRRKTVFMGAAITVIGQALQVSATTLVQLVIGRVILGFAIGQISGTVPVWLSECASPRYRGQLGICTGIFISTGYTLCNWIDLGFSYLPPATGQWRAPLAIPFLFSAMILVSAFMFPESPRWLASRGKIEEATASLCHYRGRNSPDAMILGEIAHIQLALEGGRTMSVLDIFDRKDKTRLLLRFWLCMGLNFFQQACGGNLISVYSSTIFENYLHMTPTMSKVLSSCVLSWKTLCCLTTFWTIDNWGRRLSFMVSGAGMSVSMAALAVTTGLGKITHSMAIAYVAFMFVFNFFYPIGFMGGNFLYTAEDAPVRLRAAMSSLATANHWLWNLVVVLVTPVAIDTIGCWYYVIYALISATIPVWVYLFYPETMHRSLEMLDRVFVDAPSIWKIVPMARALPPGEVSTGTGEAKRPEEEKADNVEGNVEMREYNRPLTYAEKVLYSHLDTSFDERIERGKTQLKLRPQRIACQDATAQMALIQFMSAGLDTAAVPTTVHCDHLIVSRDGETQDLARAFDTHKEVYEFLETACQKYNMGFWKPGAGIIHQIVLENYAFPGGMMIGTDSHTPNAGGLGMIAIGVGGADAVDVMAGLPLELQAPKVLGVHLTGRLSGWASPKDIINAVAGTLSVKGGTGSIIEYFGPGTQTLSATGMATVCNMGAETGATTSIFPYAPQMADYLRANHRHEMADAVQSIVPELQADQGAEYDQVIELDLSTLEPRINGPFTPDLSTPVSRFGEAAAEHQWPGDLTAALIGSCTNSSFEDMGRAASLAQQALDAGLELKMPLLVSPGSVQTRETLQDAGILPVFERLGATMLPNACGACCGSWERVDMPKGTPNSIITSYNRNFSGRLDSNPETNVFLASPELVIAKAFSRELSFNPTTDTLATPSGKPFHFLPPASASLPSKGYYYLSSDSAYSPPPANRDNISVKIHPSSTRLQKLPPFPPWPGHDFHNCLILIKTAGKCTTDHITPAGPWFRYRGHLENISNNTLIGATNAENGKVNSIRNQLTKQDGQEVPATARHYKQHGVPWVVIADHNYGEGSSREHAALQPRYLGGVAIIAKSFARIHEANLKKQGLLALTFENEADYDRIRAEDRVSILGLGEGEFVPGGTLRLVVNGGQWEAVLRHSFTEEQIGYFRKGSALNVMAGK
;
A
#
# COMPACT_ATOMS: atom_id res chain seq x y z
N MET A 1 34.13 -33.32 -3.50
CA MET A 1 35.03 -32.20 -3.17
C MET A 1 34.20 -31.14 -2.45
N ALA A 2 34.38 -31.02 -1.14
CA ALA A 2 33.75 -29.98 -0.33
C ALA A 2 34.32 -28.63 -0.79
N ALA A 3 33.48 -27.80 -1.41
CA ALA A 3 33.93 -26.60 -2.12
C ALA A 3 34.31 -25.49 -1.14
N ILE A 4 35.50 -24.93 -1.35
CA ILE A 4 36.01 -23.70 -0.75
C ILE A 4 35.01 -22.59 -1.11
N THR A 5 34.04 -22.34 -0.23
CA THR A 5 33.09 -21.24 -0.40
C THR A 5 33.75 -19.99 0.19
N LEU A 6 33.89 -18.94 -0.61
CA LEU A 6 34.35 -17.65 -0.10
C LEU A 6 33.45 -17.24 1.07
N HIS A 7 34.03 -16.80 2.19
CA HIS A 7 33.28 -16.38 3.38
C HIS A 7 32.57 -15.02 3.18
N PHE A 8 32.53 -14.50 1.94
CA PHE A 8 31.84 -13.26 1.61
C PHE A 8 30.33 -13.48 1.51
N ILE A 9 29.57 -12.53 2.05
CA ILE A 9 28.09 -12.49 1.98
C ILE A 9 27.62 -11.10 1.52
N GLY A 10 26.40 -11.00 1.03
CA GLY A 10 25.75 -9.75 0.62
C GLY A 10 26.50 -9.04 -0.50
N THR A 11 26.70 -7.74 -0.35
CA THR A 11 27.35 -6.88 -1.35
C THR A 11 28.77 -7.33 -1.70
N GLN A 12 29.54 -7.83 -0.72
CA GLN A 12 30.91 -8.33 -0.96
C GLN A 12 30.91 -9.55 -1.89
N LEU A 13 29.95 -10.46 -1.70
CA LEU A 13 29.78 -11.63 -2.57
C LEU A 13 29.36 -11.23 -3.98
N GLN A 14 28.47 -10.24 -4.12
CA GLN A 14 28.04 -9.73 -5.43
C GLN A 14 29.19 -9.04 -6.18
N ILE A 15 30.00 -8.23 -5.50
CA ILE A 15 31.20 -7.61 -6.09
C ILE A 15 32.21 -8.69 -6.50
N ALA A 16 32.44 -9.69 -5.65
CA ALA A 16 33.34 -10.80 -5.98
C ALA A 16 32.85 -11.58 -7.21
N LEU A 17 31.53 -11.82 -7.33
CA LEU A 17 30.94 -12.46 -8.51
C LEU A 17 31.19 -11.63 -9.78
N VAL A 18 31.03 -10.30 -9.68
CA VAL A 18 31.31 -9.40 -10.81
C VAL A 18 32.79 -9.45 -11.21
N VAL A 19 33.71 -9.37 -10.25
CA VAL A 19 35.15 -9.30 -10.54
C VAL A 19 35.71 -10.65 -11.02
N LEU A 20 35.30 -11.76 -10.41
CA LEU A 20 35.92 -13.08 -10.65
C LEU A 20 35.20 -13.91 -11.72
N ILE A 21 33.94 -13.59 -12.06
CA ILE A 21 33.16 -14.29 -13.09
C ILE A 21 32.75 -13.35 -14.21
N VAL A 22 32.04 -12.26 -13.92
CA VAL A 22 31.44 -11.41 -14.96
C VAL A 22 32.53 -10.69 -15.77
N ALA A 23 33.51 -10.07 -15.09
CA ALA A 23 34.59 -9.34 -15.72
C ALA A 23 35.45 -10.20 -16.67
N PRO A 24 36.05 -11.33 -16.23
CA PRO A 24 36.83 -12.15 -17.15
C PRO A 24 35.99 -12.72 -18.28
N SER A 25 34.72 -13.08 -18.03
CA SER A 25 33.83 -13.64 -19.05
C SER A 25 33.59 -12.66 -20.20
N PHE A 26 33.33 -11.39 -19.88
CA PHE A 26 33.00 -10.38 -20.87
C PHE A 26 34.24 -9.65 -21.42
N ILE A 27 35.37 -9.64 -20.69
CA ILE A 27 36.67 -9.31 -21.28
C ILE A 27 37.04 -10.34 -22.34
N LEU A 28 36.89 -11.64 -22.06
CA LEU A 28 37.11 -12.71 -23.03
C LEU A 28 36.22 -12.54 -24.27
N PHE A 29 34.95 -12.20 -24.08
CA PHE A 29 34.05 -11.87 -25.18
C PHE A 29 34.65 -10.77 -26.07
N GLY A 30 34.88 -9.58 -25.51
CA GLY A 30 35.30 -8.41 -26.30
C GLY A 30 36.67 -8.62 -26.95
N TYR A 31 37.62 -9.15 -26.17
CA TYR A 31 38.98 -9.38 -26.63
C TYR A 31 39.02 -10.32 -27.83
N ASN A 32 38.40 -11.51 -27.72
CA ASN A 32 38.47 -12.51 -28.78
C ASN A 32 37.68 -12.12 -30.03
N GLN A 33 36.69 -11.24 -29.89
CA GLN A 33 35.98 -10.67 -31.03
C GLN A 33 36.83 -9.64 -31.80
N ALA A 34 37.67 -8.85 -31.13
CA ALA A 34 38.48 -7.81 -31.78
C ALA A 34 39.90 -8.26 -32.19
N VAL A 35 40.47 -9.28 -31.55
CA VAL A 35 41.92 -9.59 -31.64
C VAL A 35 42.48 -9.82 -33.03
N LEU A 36 41.71 -10.40 -33.96
CA LEU A 36 42.26 -10.57 -35.30
C LEU A 36 42.42 -9.25 -36.04
N GLY A 37 41.60 -8.23 -35.75
CA GLY A 37 41.62 -6.94 -36.46
C GLY A 37 43.00 -6.29 -36.48
N GLY A 38 43.73 -6.31 -35.35
CA GLY A 38 45.08 -5.76 -35.25
C GLY A 38 46.17 -6.62 -35.88
N LEU A 39 45.96 -7.95 -35.94
CA LEU A 39 46.96 -8.94 -36.36
C LEU A 39 47.00 -9.17 -37.87
N LEU A 40 45.87 -8.98 -38.56
CA LEU A 40 45.71 -9.21 -40.00
C LEU A 40 46.66 -8.36 -40.87
N SER A 41 47.16 -7.24 -40.33
CA SER A 41 48.09 -6.32 -41.01
C SER A 41 49.58 -6.65 -40.77
N LEU A 42 49.91 -7.68 -39.98
CA LEU A 42 51.28 -8.01 -39.61
C LEU A 42 51.95 -8.91 -40.67
N GLN A 43 53.16 -8.57 -41.08
CA GLN A 43 53.92 -9.39 -42.04
C GLN A 43 54.23 -10.80 -41.49
N SER A 44 54.47 -10.93 -40.18
CA SER A 44 54.68 -12.21 -39.49
C SER A 44 53.42 -13.09 -39.44
N TRP A 45 52.23 -12.49 -39.53
CA TRP A 45 50.95 -13.19 -39.61
C TRP A 45 50.72 -13.74 -41.03
N VAL A 46 50.89 -12.86 -42.02
CA VAL A 46 50.72 -13.18 -43.44
C VAL A 46 51.69 -14.28 -43.90
N ALA A 47 52.92 -14.29 -43.39
CA ALA A 47 53.90 -15.34 -43.69
C ALA A 47 53.44 -16.75 -43.25
N VAL A 48 52.63 -16.85 -42.20
CA VAL A 48 52.11 -18.14 -41.69
C VAL A 48 50.76 -18.49 -42.34
N PHE A 49 49.95 -17.49 -42.70
CA PHE A 49 48.62 -17.67 -43.29
C PHE A 49 48.47 -17.00 -44.66
N PRO A 50 49.20 -17.45 -45.71
CA PRO A 50 49.22 -16.78 -47.02
C PRO A 50 47.86 -16.80 -47.75
N ALA A 51 46.99 -17.75 -47.42
CA ALA A 51 45.64 -17.87 -48.01
C ALA A 51 44.69 -16.71 -47.63
N ILE A 52 45.07 -15.88 -46.65
CA ILE A 52 44.32 -14.68 -46.25
C ILE A 52 45.18 -13.41 -46.34
N ASP A 53 46.23 -13.43 -47.18
CA ASP A 53 47.09 -12.26 -47.44
C ASP A 53 46.36 -11.22 -48.29
N THR A 54 46.07 -10.05 -47.72
CA THR A 54 45.50 -8.89 -48.44
C THR A 54 46.47 -7.71 -48.58
N ILE A 55 47.68 -7.84 -48.04
CA ILE A 55 48.72 -6.81 -48.03
C ILE A 55 49.57 -6.91 -49.29
N ASN A 56 50.04 -8.12 -49.62
CA ASN A 56 50.98 -8.33 -50.72
C ASN A 56 50.31 -8.85 -52.00
N THR A 57 48.98 -9.02 -52.00
CA THR A 57 48.20 -9.49 -53.15
C THR A 57 47.42 -8.35 -53.82
N THR A 58 47.15 -8.45 -55.12
CA THR A 58 46.40 -7.45 -55.90
C THR A 58 45.36 -8.10 -56.81
N GLY A 59 44.44 -7.31 -57.38
CA GLY A 59 43.43 -7.77 -58.33
C GLY A 59 42.47 -8.85 -57.79
N THR A 60 42.17 -9.86 -58.62
CA THR A 60 41.24 -10.95 -58.29
C THR A 60 41.70 -11.80 -57.10
N GLN A 61 43.02 -12.00 -56.94
CA GLN A 61 43.57 -12.74 -55.81
C GLN A 61 43.34 -12.00 -54.49
N LYS A 62 43.51 -10.67 -54.46
CA LYS A 62 43.21 -9.86 -53.27
C LYS A 62 41.73 -9.95 -52.87
N SER A 63 40.82 -9.92 -53.85
CA SER A 63 39.37 -10.06 -53.61
C SER A 63 39.02 -11.43 -53.01
N HIS A 64 39.61 -12.51 -53.56
CA HIS A 64 39.44 -13.86 -53.02
C HIS A 64 40.02 -13.98 -51.59
N ASN A 65 41.25 -13.51 -51.37
CA ASN A 65 41.90 -13.54 -50.06
C ASN A 65 41.14 -12.68 -49.03
N SER A 66 40.59 -11.53 -49.41
CA SER A 66 39.75 -10.68 -48.55
C SER A 66 38.47 -11.39 -48.11
N THR A 67 37.85 -12.16 -49.01
CA THR A 67 36.66 -12.97 -48.70
C THR A 67 37.02 -14.08 -47.70
N SER A 68 38.13 -14.79 -47.96
CA SER A 68 38.66 -15.83 -47.06
C SER A 68 39.07 -15.28 -45.69
N GLN A 69 39.65 -14.08 -45.65
CA GLN A 69 39.99 -13.36 -44.43
C GLN A 69 38.75 -12.99 -43.62
N GLY A 70 37.70 -12.48 -44.29
CA GLY A 70 36.40 -12.21 -43.69
C GLY A 70 35.74 -13.47 -43.11
N ALA A 71 35.78 -14.58 -43.85
CA ALA A 71 35.28 -15.87 -43.38
C ALA A 71 36.06 -16.42 -42.18
N CYS A 72 37.39 -16.29 -42.18
CA CYS A 72 38.24 -16.65 -41.04
C CYS A 72 37.88 -15.82 -39.80
N ASN A 73 37.70 -14.51 -39.96
CA ASN A 73 37.30 -13.63 -38.86
C ASN A 73 35.93 -14.02 -38.29
N ALA A 74 34.95 -14.24 -39.18
CA ALA A 74 33.57 -14.62 -38.90
C ALA A 74 33.39 -16.02 -38.27
N SER A 75 34.37 -16.91 -38.39
CA SER A 75 34.29 -18.28 -37.85
C SER A 75 34.09 -18.33 -36.33
N PHE A 76 34.55 -17.32 -35.60
CA PHE A 76 34.30 -17.17 -34.17
C PHE A 76 32.81 -16.99 -33.86
N GLN A 77 32.11 -16.16 -34.63
CA GLN A 77 30.68 -15.91 -34.47
C GLN A 77 29.84 -17.16 -34.79
N VAL A 78 30.27 -17.97 -35.76
CA VAL A 78 29.64 -19.28 -36.04
C VAL A 78 29.71 -20.18 -34.80
N GLY A 79 30.89 -20.27 -34.19
CA GLY A 79 31.06 -20.94 -32.91
C GLY A 79 30.11 -20.39 -31.84
N CYS A 80 30.09 -19.06 -31.66
CA CYS A 80 29.24 -18.41 -30.64
C CYS A 80 27.75 -18.67 -30.84
N LEU A 81 27.28 -18.66 -32.08
CA LEU A 81 25.90 -18.99 -32.44
C LEU A 81 25.54 -20.41 -31.99
N ILE A 82 26.36 -21.40 -32.36
CA ILE A 82 26.13 -22.80 -32.00
C ILE A 82 26.22 -22.99 -30.49
N GLY A 83 27.20 -22.35 -29.85
CA GLY A 83 27.39 -22.37 -28.40
C GLY A 83 26.19 -21.85 -27.63
N ALA A 84 25.67 -20.68 -28.03
CA ALA A 84 24.49 -20.07 -27.43
C ALA A 84 23.24 -20.95 -27.63
N LEU A 85 22.99 -21.46 -28.84
CA LEU A 85 21.86 -22.36 -29.10
C LEU A 85 21.91 -23.63 -28.26
N SER A 86 23.11 -24.17 -28.03
CA SER A 86 23.28 -25.41 -27.27
C SER A 86 22.79 -25.31 -25.81
N LEU A 87 22.78 -24.10 -25.22
CA LEU A 87 22.26 -23.86 -23.87
C LEU A 87 20.76 -24.16 -23.74
N SER A 88 19.99 -24.00 -24.81
CA SER A 88 18.55 -24.32 -24.81
C SER A 88 18.28 -25.82 -24.57
N LEU A 89 19.27 -26.68 -24.82
CA LEU A 89 19.16 -28.14 -24.69
C LEU A 89 19.58 -28.67 -23.31
N TYR A 90 20.60 -28.07 -22.69
CA TYR A 90 21.18 -28.57 -21.44
C TYR A 90 21.57 -27.50 -20.41
N GLY A 91 21.47 -26.21 -20.72
CA GLY A 91 21.87 -25.12 -19.82
C GLY A 91 21.14 -25.16 -18.48
N ASP A 92 19.82 -25.41 -18.51
CA ASP A 92 19.06 -25.61 -17.29
C ASP A 92 19.33 -26.95 -16.62
N LYS A 93 19.81 -27.99 -17.32
CA LYS A 93 20.15 -29.29 -16.72
C LYS A 93 21.42 -29.20 -15.87
N LEU A 94 22.42 -28.44 -16.33
CA LEU A 94 23.72 -28.33 -15.66
C LEU A 94 23.76 -27.28 -14.55
N GLY A 95 22.90 -26.25 -14.61
CA GLY A 95 22.97 -25.08 -13.73
C GLY A 95 23.97 -24.04 -14.23
N ARG A 96 24.07 -22.90 -13.54
CA ARG A 96 24.86 -21.76 -14.03
C ARG A 96 26.35 -21.98 -13.83
N ARG A 97 26.75 -22.43 -12.63
CA ARG A 97 28.17 -22.63 -12.27
C ARG A 97 28.89 -23.62 -13.19
N LYS A 98 28.31 -24.81 -13.36
CA LYS A 98 28.92 -25.88 -14.18
C LYS A 98 29.00 -25.48 -15.65
N THR A 99 28.00 -24.78 -16.15
CA THR A 99 27.96 -24.31 -17.55
C THR A 99 29.07 -23.28 -17.80
N VAL A 100 29.25 -22.31 -16.89
CA VAL A 100 30.32 -21.30 -16.99
C VAL A 100 31.70 -21.95 -16.88
N PHE A 101 31.90 -22.88 -15.94
CA PHE A 101 33.14 -23.63 -15.80
C PHE A 101 33.50 -24.42 -17.07
N MET A 102 32.53 -25.15 -17.64
CA MET A 102 32.72 -25.91 -18.86
C MET A 102 33.05 -25.00 -20.05
N GLY A 103 32.36 -23.86 -20.18
CA GLY A 103 32.69 -22.84 -21.17
C GLY A 103 34.13 -22.35 -21.01
N ALA A 104 34.56 -22.02 -19.80
CA ALA A 104 35.94 -21.58 -19.56
C ALA A 104 36.98 -22.66 -19.92
N ALA A 105 36.70 -23.94 -19.65
CA ALA A 105 37.57 -25.06 -20.02
C ALA A 105 37.69 -25.20 -21.55
N ILE A 106 36.58 -25.07 -22.29
CA ILE A 106 36.57 -25.11 -23.75
C ILE A 106 37.30 -23.89 -24.34
N THR A 107 37.22 -22.74 -23.67
CA THR A 107 37.91 -21.51 -24.06
C THR A 107 39.42 -21.73 -24.08
N VAL A 108 39.98 -22.41 -23.06
CA VAL A 108 41.40 -22.78 -22.99
C VAL A 108 41.80 -23.67 -24.19
N ILE A 109 40.97 -24.65 -24.55
CA ILE A 109 41.24 -25.54 -25.70
C ILE A 109 41.26 -24.73 -27.01
N GLY A 110 40.26 -23.89 -27.24
CA GLY A 110 40.17 -23.05 -28.45
C GLY A 110 41.31 -22.04 -28.56
N GLN A 111 41.74 -21.45 -27.44
CA GLN A 111 42.90 -20.55 -27.39
C GLN A 111 44.20 -21.29 -27.66
N ALA A 112 44.42 -22.47 -27.07
CA ALA A 112 45.62 -23.26 -27.30
C ALA A 112 45.78 -23.62 -28.78
N LEU A 113 44.68 -23.98 -29.45
CA LEU A 113 44.66 -24.26 -30.89
C LEU A 113 45.00 -23.03 -31.74
N GLN A 114 44.56 -21.83 -31.34
CA GLN A 114 44.87 -20.59 -32.07
C GLN A 114 46.32 -20.14 -31.86
N VAL A 115 46.82 -20.18 -30.62
CA VAL A 115 48.21 -19.81 -30.31
C VAL A 115 49.20 -20.77 -30.96
N SER A 116 48.88 -22.07 -31.01
CA SER A 116 49.72 -23.10 -31.64
C SER A 116 49.53 -23.20 -33.16
N ALA A 117 48.67 -22.39 -33.76
CA ALA A 117 48.32 -22.53 -35.17
C ALA A 117 49.52 -22.36 -36.10
N THR A 118 49.66 -23.31 -37.03
CA THR A 118 50.60 -23.24 -38.16
C THR A 118 49.88 -23.31 -39.50
N THR A 119 48.58 -23.60 -39.50
CA THR A 119 47.73 -23.66 -40.69
C THR A 119 46.44 -22.88 -40.48
N LEU A 120 45.87 -22.35 -41.56
CA LEU A 120 44.61 -21.59 -41.50
C LEU A 120 43.44 -22.43 -40.98
N VAL A 121 43.39 -23.72 -41.33
CA VAL A 121 42.34 -24.65 -40.87
C VAL A 121 42.40 -24.81 -39.34
N GLN A 122 43.59 -25.01 -38.78
CA GLN A 122 43.77 -25.11 -37.33
C GLN A 122 43.32 -23.84 -36.61
N LEU A 123 43.66 -22.67 -37.17
CA LEU A 123 43.21 -21.37 -36.64
C LEU A 123 41.67 -21.28 -36.65
N VAL A 124 41.02 -21.61 -37.76
CA VAL A 124 39.56 -21.59 -37.91
C VAL A 124 38.88 -22.56 -36.93
N ILE A 125 39.38 -23.80 -36.81
CA ILE A 125 38.86 -24.77 -35.84
C ILE A 125 38.98 -24.23 -34.42
N GLY A 126 40.15 -23.68 -34.07
CA GLY A 126 40.39 -23.06 -32.77
C GLY A 126 39.42 -21.91 -32.49
N ARG A 127 39.10 -21.09 -33.50
CA ARG A 127 38.11 -19.99 -33.41
C ARG A 127 36.69 -20.47 -33.23
N VAL A 128 36.27 -21.52 -33.93
CA VAL A 128 34.92 -22.11 -33.78
C VAL A 128 34.76 -22.71 -32.38
N ILE A 129 35.76 -23.45 -31.88
CA ILE A 129 35.73 -24.03 -30.52
C ILE A 129 35.72 -22.93 -29.46
N LEU A 130 36.57 -21.92 -29.63
CA LEU A 130 36.59 -20.76 -28.74
C LEU A 130 35.24 -20.01 -28.77
N GLY A 131 34.69 -19.80 -29.97
CA GLY A 131 33.39 -19.17 -30.13
C GLY A 131 32.29 -19.96 -29.44
N PHE A 132 32.27 -21.29 -29.58
CA PHE A 132 31.31 -22.15 -28.89
C PHE A 132 31.30 -21.92 -27.38
N ALA A 133 32.48 -21.81 -26.77
CA ALA A 133 32.61 -21.47 -25.36
C ALA A 133 32.07 -20.06 -25.02
N ILE A 134 32.43 -19.05 -25.80
CA ILE A 134 31.95 -17.67 -25.56
C ILE A 134 30.44 -17.57 -25.73
N GLY A 135 29.85 -18.28 -26.69
CA GLY A 135 28.41 -18.41 -26.85
C GLY A 135 27.72 -18.92 -25.58
N GLN A 136 28.25 -19.98 -24.97
CA GLN A 136 27.74 -20.50 -23.69
C GLN A 136 27.87 -19.50 -22.54
N ILE A 137 29.04 -18.86 -22.40
CA ILE A 137 29.32 -17.90 -21.34
C ILE A 137 28.40 -16.68 -21.46
N SER A 138 28.30 -16.11 -22.66
CA SER A 138 27.49 -14.91 -22.96
C SER A 138 25.99 -15.12 -22.72
N GLY A 139 25.47 -16.35 -22.88
CA GLY A 139 24.07 -16.67 -22.58
C GLY A 139 23.80 -17.02 -21.11
N THR A 140 24.82 -17.50 -20.38
CA THR A 140 24.64 -18.01 -19.00
C THR A 140 24.95 -16.97 -17.94
N VAL A 141 26.02 -16.19 -18.10
CA VAL A 141 26.49 -15.25 -17.06
C VAL A 141 25.47 -14.13 -16.77
N PRO A 142 24.83 -13.48 -17.78
CA PRO A 142 23.80 -12.48 -17.50
C PRO A 142 22.60 -13.04 -16.73
N VAL A 143 22.19 -14.27 -17.06
CA VAL A 143 21.10 -14.97 -16.36
C VAL A 143 21.51 -15.27 -14.92
N TRP A 144 22.73 -15.75 -14.69
CA TRP A 144 23.22 -16.03 -13.34
C TRP A 144 23.27 -14.75 -12.50
N LEU A 145 23.76 -13.65 -13.08
CA LEU A 145 23.83 -12.36 -12.42
C LEU A 145 22.44 -11.81 -12.07
N SER A 146 21.48 -11.85 -13.01
CA SER A 146 20.12 -11.35 -12.76
C SER A 146 19.34 -12.19 -11.74
N GLU A 147 19.58 -13.51 -11.72
CA GLU A 147 19.00 -14.44 -10.76
C GLU A 147 19.60 -14.29 -9.34
N CYS A 148 20.74 -13.61 -9.17
CA CYS A 148 21.37 -13.39 -7.86
C CYS A 148 21.20 -11.94 -7.36
N ALA A 149 21.10 -10.97 -8.26
CA ALA A 149 21.00 -9.55 -7.93
C ALA A 149 19.66 -9.17 -7.26
N SER A 150 19.67 -8.09 -6.47
CA SER A 150 18.46 -7.47 -5.95
C SER A 150 17.86 -6.50 -6.97
N PRO A 151 16.54 -6.27 -6.98
CA PRO A 151 15.88 -5.31 -7.89
C PRO A 151 16.54 -3.93 -7.95
N ARG A 152 17.01 -3.39 -6.82
CA ARG A 152 17.59 -2.03 -6.72
C ARG A 152 18.91 -1.86 -7.49
N TYR A 153 19.78 -2.86 -7.49
CA TYR A 153 21.12 -2.79 -8.08
C TYR A 153 21.28 -3.64 -9.35
N ARG A 154 20.21 -4.34 -9.77
CA ARG A 154 20.26 -5.24 -10.94
C ARG A 154 20.69 -4.52 -12.21
N GLY A 155 20.29 -3.26 -12.38
CA GLY A 155 20.64 -2.46 -13.56
C GLY A 155 22.13 -2.20 -13.64
N GLN A 156 22.67 -1.57 -12.61
CA GLN A 156 24.11 -1.32 -12.44
C GLN A 156 24.96 -2.58 -12.62
N LEU A 157 24.60 -3.68 -11.93
CA LEU A 157 25.32 -4.96 -12.06
C LEU A 157 25.24 -5.52 -13.48
N GLY A 158 24.06 -5.44 -14.13
CA GLY A 158 23.86 -5.89 -15.50
C GLY A 158 24.73 -5.15 -16.52
N ILE A 159 24.84 -3.82 -16.40
CA ILE A 159 25.64 -2.99 -17.31
C ILE A 159 27.15 -3.25 -17.17
N CYS A 160 27.62 -3.80 -16.05
CA CYS A 160 29.02 -4.22 -15.92
C CYS A 160 29.43 -5.19 -17.03
N THR A 161 28.53 -6.05 -17.52
CA THR A 161 28.81 -6.92 -18.69
C THR A 161 29.29 -6.11 -19.89
N GLY A 162 28.64 -5.00 -20.20
CA GLY A 162 28.98 -4.09 -21.28
C GLY A 162 30.31 -3.35 -21.07
N ILE A 163 30.56 -2.87 -19.85
CA ILE A 163 31.83 -2.24 -19.48
C ILE A 163 32.99 -3.20 -19.76
N PHE A 164 32.85 -4.48 -19.40
CA PHE A 164 33.89 -5.48 -19.58
C PHE A 164 34.05 -5.95 -21.03
N ILE A 165 32.98 -5.97 -21.84
CA ILE A 165 33.11 -6.14 -23.31
C ILE A 165 33.98 -5.02 -23.89
N SER A 166 33.66 -3.77 -23.56
CA SER A 166 34.41 -2.62 -24.08
C SER A 166 35.85 -2.58 -23.57
N THR A 167 36.06 -3.01 -22.32
CA THR A 167 37.40 -3.20 -21.73
C THR A 167 38.18 -4.24 -22.52
N GLY A 168 37.56 -5.37 -22.89
CA GLY A 168 38.17 -6.39 -23.75
C GLY A 168 38.61 -5.83 -25.11
N TYR A 169 37.75 -5.03 -25.77
CA TYR A 169 38.12 -4.35 -27.02
C TYR A 169 39.31 -3.42 -26.85
N THR A 170 39.30 -2.63 -25.77
CA THR A 170 40.34 -1.64 -25.46
C THR A 170 41.67 -2.31 -25.16
N LEU A 171 41.68 -3.30 -24.25
CA LEU A 171 42.87 -4.06 -23.89
C LEU A 171 43.49 -4.71 -25.13
N CYS A 172 42.66 -5.34 -25.96
CA CYS A 172 43.13 -5.98 -27.17
C CYS A 172 43.82 -5.01 -28.13
N ASN A 173 43.21 -3.85 -28.42
CA ASN A 173 43.77 -2.89 -29.37
C ASN A 173 45.10 -2.28 -28.86
N TRP A 174 45.20 -1.97 -27.57
CA TRP A 174 46.45 -1.46 -26.99
C TRP A 174 47.55 -2.52 -26.94
N ILE A 175 47.19 -3.78 -26.68
CA ILE A 175 48.13 -4.91 -26.69
C ILE A 175 48.61 -5.17 -28.12
N ASP A 176 47.71 -5.26 -29.10
CA ASP A 176 48.07 -5.45 -30.50
C ASP A 176 48.97 -4.32 -31.01
N LEU A 177 48.68 -3.07 -30.62
CA LEU A 177 49.54 -1.92 -30.92
C LEU A 177 50.93 -2.08 -30.27
N GLY A 178 50.99 -2.42 -28.98
CA GLY A 178 52.26 -2.61 -28.26
C GLY A 178 53.13 -3.71 -28.88
N PHE A 179 52.53 -4.87 -29.18
CA PHE A 179 53.23 -5.99 -29.81
C PHE A 179 53.58 -5.75 -31.29
N SER A 180 52.89 -4.83 -31.97
CA SER A 180 53.23 -4.47 -33.35
C SER A 180 54.61 -3.79 -33.51
N TYR A 181 55.17 -3.25 -32.42
CA TYR A 181 56.52 -2.66 -32.40
C TYR A 181 57.65 -3.69 -32.25
N LEU A 182 57.35 -4.96 -31.91
CA LEU A 182 58.37 -6.01 -31.86
C LEU A 182 58.90 -6.29 -33.28
N PRO A 183 60.08 -6.91 -33.45
CA PRO A 183 60.52 -7.38 -34.76
C PRO A 183 59.57 -8.43 -35.36
N PRO A 184 59.44 -8.53 -36.70
CA PRO A 184 58.58 -9.51 -37.38
C PRO A 184 58.91 -10.97 -37.02
N ALA A 185 58.21 -11.51 -36.03
CA ALA A 185 58.34 -12.89 -35.54
C ALA A 185 56.98 -13.39 -35.07
N THR A 186 56.81 -14.71 -34.94
CA THR A 186 55.53 -15.31 -34.51
C THR A 186 55.07 -14.83 -33.14
N GLY A 187 55.99 -14.36 -32.29
CA GLY A 187 55.68 -13.73 -31.00
C GLY A 187 54.81 -12.47 -31.11
N GLN A 188 54.86 -11.73 -32.23
CA GLN A 188 54.04 -10.52 -32.44
C GLN A 188 52.54 -10.80 -32.39
N TRP A 189 52.10 -11.99 -32.80
CA TRP A 189 50.67 -12.34 -32.86
C TRP A 189 50.30 -13.51 -31.94
N ARG A 190 51.23 -14.42 -31.62
CA ARG A 190 50.97 -15.52 -30.67
C ARG A 190 50.82 -15.04 -29.23
N ALA A 191 51.60 -14.03 -28.81
CA ALA A 191 51.52 -13.51 -27.45
C ALA A 191 50.18 -12.78 -27.19
N PRO A 192 49.68 -11.88 -28.07
CA PRO A 192 48.33 -11.33 -27.94
C PRO A 192 47.22 -12.40 -27.89
N LEU A 193 47.35 -13.50 -28.64
CA LEU A 193 46.38 -14.62 -28.58
C LEU A 193 46.48 -15.45 -27.29
N ALA A 194 47.60 -15.41 -26.58
CA ALA A 194 47.82 -16.18 -25.34
C ALA A 194 47.34 -15.44 -24.08
N ILE A 195 47.35 -14.10 -24.07
CA ILE A 195 46.93 -13.29 -22.91
C ILE A 195 45.53 -13.66 -22.38
N PRO A 196 44.52 -13.94 -23.24
CA PRO A 196 43.21 -14.41 -22.80
C PRO A 196 43.19 -15.64 -21.87
N PHE A 197 44.24 -16.48 -21.85
CA PHE A 197 44.33 -17.60 -20.92
C PHE A 197 44.23 -17.16 -19.45
N LEU A 198 44.73 -15.96 -19.13
CA LEU A 198 44.65 -15.40 -17.78
C LEU A 198 43.20 -15.31 -17.29
N PHE A 199 42.30 -14.80 -18.15
CA PHE A 199 40.90 -14.61 -17.82
C PHE A 199 40.16 -15.95 -17.76
N SER A 200 40.49 -16.90 -18.65
CA SER A 200 39.93 -18.26 -18.60
C SER A 200 40.35 -19.00 -17.32
N ALA A 201 41.62 -18.88 -16.92
CA ALA A 201 42.12 -19.45 -15.68
C ALA A 201 41.42 -18.85 -14.46
N MET A 202 41.17 -17.54 -14.45
CA MET A 202 40.45 -16.88 -13.37
C MET A 202 39.04 -17.46 -13.18
N ILE A 203 38.29 -17.70 -14.28
CA ILE A 203 36.96 -18.33 -14.22
C ILE A 203 37.04 -19.78 -13.74
N LEU A 204 38.00 -20.56 -14.25
CA LEU A 204 38.16 -21.97 -13.89
C LEU A 204 38.42 -22.16 -12.39
N VAL A 205 39.23 -21.27 -11.80
CA VAL A 205 39.54 -21.30 -10.38
C VAL A 205 38.33 -20.84 -9.54
N SER A 206 37.57 -19.84 -10.02
CA SER A 206 36.55 -19.16 -9.22
C SER A 206 35.13 -19.71 -9.36
N ALA A 207 34.78 -20.43 -10.44
CA ALA A 207 33.39 -20.80 -10.75
C ALA A 207 32.64 -21.57 -9.65
N PHE A 208 33.35 -22.40 -8.87
CA PHE A 208 32.77 -23.18 -7.78
C PHE A 208 32.87 -22.52 -6.41
N MET A 209 33.48 -21.33 -6.31
CA MET A 209 33.59 -20.56 -5.07
C MET A 209 32.31 -19.78 -4.72
N PHE A 210 31.35 -19.73 -5.66
CA PHE A 210 30.09 -18.99 -5.53
C PHE A 210 28.89 -19.93 -5.33
N PRO A 211 27.83 -19.50 -4.61
CA PRO A 211 26.56 -20.21 -4.56
C PRO A 211 25.89 -20.32 -5.95
N GLU A 212 25.15 -21.39 -6.19
CA GLU A 212 24.35 -21.56 -7.41
C GLU A 212 23.20 -20.56 -7.45
N SER A 213 22.66 -20.28 -8.64
CA SER A 213 21.47 -19.43 -8.76
C SER A 213 20.30 -19.91 -7.85
N PRO A 214 19.74 -19.05 -6.98
CA PRO A 214 18.63 -19.43 -6.11
C PRO A 214 17.37 -19.76 -6.92
N ARG A 215 17.12 -19.06 -8.04
CA ARG A 215 15.97 -19.34 -8.92
C ARG A 215 16.11 -20.67 -9.65
N TRP A 216 17.33 -21.02 -10.07
CA TRP A 216 17.60 -22.31 -10.70
C TRP A 216 17.47 -23.47 -9.71
N LEU A 217 17.95 -23.29 -8.47
CA LEU A 217 17.78 -24.29 -7.41
C LEU A 217 16.29 -24.51 -7.10
N ALA A 218 15.52 -23.42 -7.01
CA ALA A 218 14.08 -23.49 -6.80
C ALA A 218 13.36 -24.22 -7.95
N SER A 219 13.73 -23.98 -9.21
CA SER A 219 13.15 -24.68 -10.37
C SER A 219 13.50 -26.17 -10.44
N ARG A 220 14.52 -26.59 -9.70
CA ARG A 220 14.89 -28.00 -9.50
C ARG A 220 14.26 -28.63 -8.25
N GLY A 221 13.38 -27.93 -7.56
CA GLY A 221 12.75 -28.39 -6.31
C GLY A 221 13.69 -28.40 -5.10
N LYS A 222 14.88 -27.80 -5.21
CA LYS A 222 15.90 -27.74 -4.15
C LYS A 222 15.73 -26.47 -3.30
N ILE A 223 14.60 -26.36 -2.61
CA ILE A 223 14.17 -25.13 -1.93
C ILE A 223 15.10 -24.74 -0.78
N GLU A 224 15.61 -25.71 -0.02
CA GLU A 224 16.56 -25.45 1.08
C GLU A 224 17.89 -24.88 0.55
N GLU A 225 18.45 -25.48 -0.50
CA GLU A 225 19.66 -24.97 -1.17
C GLU A 225 19.40 -23.58 -1.79
N ALA A 226 18.21 -23.37 -2.37
CA ALA A 226 17.80 -22.08 -2.96
C ALA A 226 17.75 -20.98 -1.91
N THR A 227 17.17 -21.29 -0.75
CA THR A 227 17.05 -20.40 0.41
C THR A 227 18.43 -20.04 0.94
N ALA A 228 19.30 -21.04 1.13
CA ALA A 228 20.67 -20.82 1.56
C ALA A 228 21.47 -19.97 0.56
N SER A 229 21.33 -20.23 -0.74
CA SER A 229 21.97 -19.40 -1.78
C SER A 229 21.50 -17.94 -1.71
N LEU A 230 20.19 -17.72 -1.55
CA LEU A 230 19.62 -16.39 -1.47
C LEU A 230 20.08 -15.65 -0.21
N CYS A 231 20.14 -16.32 0.95
CA CYS A 231 20.72 -15.78 2.18
C CYS A 231 22.14 -15.23 1.95
N HIS A 232 23.01 -16.01 1.31
CA HIS A 232 24.38 -15.59 1.01
C HIS A 232 24.42 -14.35 0.12
N TYR A 233 23.62 -14.30 -0.96
CA TYR A 233 23.59 -13.14 -1.85
C TYR A 233 22.92 -11.90 -1.25
N ARG A 234 22.13 -12.05 -0.18
CA ARG A 234 21.46 -10.97 0.55
C ARG A 234 22.17 -10.56 1.84
N GLY A 235 23.27 -11.23 2.21
CA GLY A 235 24.06 -10.86 3.39
C GLY A 235 23.45 -11.34 4.71
N ARG A 236 22.67 -12.42 4.68
CA ARG A 236 21.96 -12.96 5.84
C ARG A 236 22.57 -14.30 6.26
N ASN A 237 22.76 -14.51 7.56
CA ASN A 237 23.30 -15.75 8.12
C ASN A 237 22.24 -16.85 8.25
N SER A 238 20.97 -16.48 8.32
CA SER A 238 19.82 -17.38 8.41
C SER A 238 18.64 -16.79 7.63
N PRO A 239 17.73 -17.63 7.11
CA PRO A 239 16.53 -17.14 6.44
C PRO A 239 15.63 -16.37 7.41
N ASP A 240 15.45 -15.08 7.14
CA ASP A 240 14.47 -14.22 7.80
C ASP A 240 13.18 -14.16 6.95
N ALA A 241 12.16 -13.45 7.46
CA ALA A 241 10.88 -13.32 6.76
C ALA A 241 11.01 -12.76 5.34
N MET A 242 12.01 -11.90 5.07
CA MET A 242 12.25 -11.36 3.72
C MET A 242 12.81 -12.41 2.77
N ILE A 243 13.81 -13.19 3.21
CA ILE A 243 14.35 -14.29 2.38
C ILE A 243 13.28 -15.34 2.10
N LEU A 244 12.48 -15.71 3.11
CA LEU A 244 11.41 -16.68 2.96
C LEU A 244 10.30 -16.16 2.04
N GLY A 245 9.97 -14.87 2.13
CA GLY A 245 9.05 -14.21 1.20
C GLY A 245 9.56 -14.23 -0.24
N GLU A 246 10.82 -13.85 -0.48
CA GLU A 246 11.42 -13.86 -1.82
C GLU A 246 11.47 -15.28 -2.41
N ILE A 247 11.79 -16.31 -1.60
CA ILE A 247 11.72 -17.72 -2.02
C ILE A 247 10.28 -18.15 -2.34
N ALA A 248 9.30 -17.79 -1.51
CA ALA A 248 7.89 -18.10 -1.75
C ALA A 248 7.37 -17.45 -3.05
N HIS A 249 7.78 -16.22 -3.36
CA HIS A 249 7.47 -15.57 -4.63
C HIS A 249 8.09 -16.30 -5.84
N ILE A 250 9.35 -16.75 -5.70
CA ILE A 250 10.02 -17.56 -6.73
C ILE A 250 9.27 -18.89 -6.93
N GLN A 251 8.83 -19.54 -5.85
CA GLN A 251 8.06 -20.80 -5.90
C GLN A 251 6.69 -20.60 -6.55
N LEU A 252 5.96 -19.56 -6.19
CA LEU A 252 4.66 -19.24 -6.77
C LEU A 252 4.76 -19.01 -8.30
N ALA A 253 5.80 -18.28 -8.75
CA ALA A 253 6.08 -18.11 -10.17
C ALA A 253 6.44 -19.45 -10.88
N LEU A 254 6.93 -20.42 -10.12
CA LEU A 254 7.25 -21.77 -10.59
C LEU A 254 6.09 -22.77 -10.46
N GLU A 255 5.00 -22.48 -9.73
CA GLU A 255 3.86 -23.40 -9.49
C GLU A 255 2.72 -23.27 -10.52
N GLY A 256 2.65 -22.16 -11.26
CA GLY A 256 1.64 -21.93 -12.31
C GLY A 256 1.79 -22.77 -13.59
N GLY A 257 1.32 -24.03 -13.59
CA GLY A 257 1.05 -24.82 -14.80
C GLY A 257 2.14 -25.80 -15.26
N ARG A 258 1.81 -26.68 -16.23
CA ARG A 258 2.59 -27.80 -16.81
C ARG A 258 4.10 -27.51 -17.03
N THR A 259 4.96 -28.54 -17.04
CA THR A 259 6.34 -28.42 -17.54
C THR A 259 6.32 -27.83 -18.95
N MET A 260 6.87 -26.61 -19.09
CA MET A 260 6.85 -25.87 -20.36
C MET A 260 7.99 -26.31 -21.26
N SER A 261 7.66 -26.64 -22.51
CA SER A 261 8.61 -26.88 -23.58
C SER A 261 9.01 -25.55 -24.24
N VAL A 262 10.18 -25.49 -24.87
CA VAL A 262 10.60 -24.35 -25.69
C VAL A 262 9.61 -24.11 -26.85
N LEU A 263 8.89 -25.15 -27.29
CA LEU A 263 7.84 -25.03 -28.31
C LEU A 263 6.62 -24.22 -27.83
N ASP A 264 6.38 -24.15 -26.52
CA ASP A 264 5.23 -23.42 -25.95
C ASP A 264 5.37 -21.90 -26.14
N ILE A 265 6.58 -21.40 -26.43
CA ILE A 265 6.82 -20.00 -26.81
C ILE A 265 5.96 -19.60 -28.01
N PHE A 266 5.67 -20.54 -28.92
CA PHE A 266 4.93 -20.27 -30.14
C PHE A 266 3.42 -20.48 -29.99
N ASP A 267 2.92 -20.85 -28.81
CA ASP A 267 1.49 -20.95 -28.56
C ASP A 267 0.86 -19.55 -28.45
N ARG A 268 0.02 -19.21 -29.43
CA ARG A 268 -0.70 -17.93 -29.48
C ARG A 268 -1.85 -17.83 -28.49
N LYS A 269 -2.29 -18.94 -27.89
CA LYS A 269 -3.37 -18.97 -26.90
C LYS A 269 -2.87 -18.81 -25.47
N ASP A 270 -1.56 -18.74 -25.27
CA ASP A 270 -0.97 -18.59 -23.96
C ASP A 270 -1.27 -17.22 -23.33
N LYS A 271 -1.76 -17.24 -22.09
CA LYS A 271 -2.10 -16.04 -21.31
C LYS A 271 -0.85 -15.28 -20.84
N THR A 272 0.32 -15.92 -20.77
CA THR A 272 1.58 -15.27 -20.37
C THR A 272 2.30 -14.56 -21.52
N ARG A 273 1.73 -14.59 -22.72
CA ARG A 273 2.18 -13.86 -23.93
C ARG A 273 3.65 -14.13 -24.27
N LEU A 274 4.10 -15.39 -24.13
CA LEU A 274 5.50 -15.79 -24.34
C LEU A 274 6.03 -15.39 -25.72
N LEU A 275 5.20 -15.48 -26.77
CA LEU A 275 5.59 -15.09 -28.12
C LEU A 275 5.97 -13.61 -28.19
N LEU A 276 5.23 -12.72 -27.51
CA LEU A 276 5.54 -11.29 -27.49
C LEU A 276 6.86 -11.03 -26.76
N ARG A 277 7.04 -11.61 -25.57
CA ARG A 277 8.26 -11.49 -24.76
C ARG A 277 9.49 -12.00 -25.53
N PHE A 278 9.33 -13.11 -26.23
CA PHE A 278 10.33 -13.64 -27.14
C PHE A 278 10.69 -12.65 -28.25
N TRP A 279 9.72 -12.00 -28.90
CA TRP A 279 9.98 -10.97 -29.90
C TRP A 279 10.65 -9.72 -29.32
N LEU A 280 10.33 -9.31 -28.09
CA LEU A 280 11.02 -8.20 -27.41
C LEU A 280 12.49 -8.53 -27.16
N CYS A 281 12.77 -9.74 -26.63
CA CYS A 281 14.13 -10.23 -26.41
C CYS A 281 14.93 -10.32 -27.73
N MET A 282 14.32 -10.86 -28.79
CA MET A 282 14.93 -10.96 -30.11
C MET A 282 15.17 -9.57 -30.74
N GLY A 283 14.21 -8.66 -30.60
CA GLY A 283 14.26 -7.31 -31.15
C GLY A 283 15.44 -6.50 -30.62
N LEU A 284 15.66 -6.46 -29.30
CA LEU A 284 16.81 -5.73 -28.73
C LEU A 284 18.16 -6.31 -29.16
N ASN A 285 18.27 -7.64 -29.23
CA ASN A 285 19.52 -8.28 -29.66
C ASN A 285 19.79 -8.09 -31.16
N PHE A 286 18.74 -8.01 -31.98
CA PHE A 286 18.85 -7.56 -33.36
C PHE A 286 19.32 -6.10 -33.44
N PHE A 287 18.63 -5.18 -32.77
CA PHE A 287 18.96 -3.74 -32.80
C PHE A 287 20.39 -3.46 -32.34
N GLN A 288 20.89 -4.18 -31.33
CA GLN A 288 22.26 -4.04 -30.83
C GLN A 288 23.33 -4.31 -31.92
N GLN A 289 23.05 -5.20 -32.87
CA GLN A 289 23.91 -5.48 -34.02
C GLN A 289 23.59 -4.60 -35.23
N ALA A 290 22.29 -4.36 -35.47
CA ALA A 290 21.78 -3.64 -36.62
C ALA A 290 21.82 -2.10 -36.49
N CYS A 291 22.51 -1.56 -35.47
CA CYS A 291 22.75 -0.13 -35.30
C CYS A 291 24.20 0.30 -35.60
N GLY A 292 25.05 -0.62 -36.10
CA GLY A 292 26.40 -0.30 -36.57
C GLY A 292 27.49 -0.31 -35.49
N GLY A 293 27.21 -0.88 -34.32
CA GLY A 293 28.17 -1.01 -33.23
C GLY A 293 29.43 -1.78 -33.62
N ASN A 294 29.28 -2.96 -34.23
CA ASN A 294 30.41 -3.78 -34.64
C ASN A 294 31.19 -3.20 -35.82
N LEU A 295 30.50 -2.54 -36.77
CA LEU A 295 31.14 -1.78 -37.85
C LEU A 295 32.19 -0.82 -37.27
N ILE A 296 31.78 0.00 -36.30
CA ILE A 296 32.65 0.98 -35.66
C ILE A 296 33.67 0.34 -34.73
N SER A 297 33.33 -0.75 -34.03
CA SER A 297 34.20 -1.29 -32.97
C SER A 297 35.26 -2.28 -33.46
N VAL A 298 34.97 -3.02 -34.53
CA VAL A 298 35.86 -4.07 -35.07
C VAL A 298 36.67 -3.56 -36.26
N TYR A 299 36.09 -2.66 -37.06
CA TYR A 299 36.69 -2.21 -38.32
C TYR A 299 37.20 -0.77 -38.28
N SER A 300 37.28 -0.11 -37.11
CA SER A 300 37.76 1.28 -36.96
C SER A 300 39.14 1.50 -37.56
N SER A 301 40.12 0.66 -37.26
CA SER A 301 41.48 0.77 -37.81
C SER A 301 41.48 0.64 -39.34
N THR A 302 40.72 -0.33 -39.86
CA THR A 302 40.56 -0.56 -41.30
C THR A 302 39.88 0.61 -42.00
N ILE A 303 38.86 1.22 -41.37
CA ILE A 303 38.16 2.39 -41.90
C ILE A 303 39.12 3.59 -41.95
N PHE A 304 39.87 3.84 -40.88
CA PHE A 304 40.84 4.95 -40.84
C PHE A 304 41.95 4.78 -41.89
N GLU A 305 42.46 3.57 -42.07
CA GLU A 305 43.55 3.29 -43.02
C GLU A 305 43.06 3.24 -44.48
N ASN A 306 42.03 2.44 -44.77
CA ASN A 306 41.61 2.18 -46.14
C ASN A 306 40.65 3.24 -46.69
N TYR A 307 39.84 3.87 -45.83
CA TYR A 307 38.78 4.80 -46.25
C TYR A 307 39.15 6.27 -45.99
N LEU A 308 39.80 6.58 -44.87
CA LEU A 308 40.31 7.92 -44.57
C LEU A 308 41.78 8.13 -44.99
N HIS A 309 42.43 7.09 -45.52
CA HIS A 309 43.82 7.12 -46.01
C HIS A 309 44.85 7.57 -44.96
N MET A 310 44.62 7.24 -43.68
CA MET A 310 45.56 7.51 -42.60
C MET A 310 46.70 6.49 -42.58
N THR A 311 47.85 6.87 -41.98
CA THR A 311 48.99 5.93 -41.84
C THR A 311 48.61 4.77 -40.91
N PRO A 312 49.17 3.56 -41.11
CA PRO A 312 48.82 2.39 -40.30
C PRO A 312 48.98 2.60 -38.79
N THR A 313 50.05 3.30 -38.39
CA THR A 313 50.30 3.65 -36.98
C THR A 313 49.24 4.60 -36.44
N MET A 314 48.89 5.66 -37.18
CA MET A 314 47.86 6.62 -36.76
C MET A 314 46.49 5.95 -36.66
N SER A 315 46.14 5.09 -37.62
CA SER A 315 44.89 4.33 -37.62
C SER A 315 44.74 3.43 -36.39
N LYS A 316 45.80 2.70 -36.00
CA LYS A 316 45.80 1.86 -34.79
C LYS A 316 45.71 2.67 -33.50
N VAL A 317 46.42 3.79 -33.41
CA VAL A 317 46.36 4.71 -32.26
C VAL A 317 44.95 5.29 -32.12
N LEU A 318 44.39 5.83 -33.22
CA LEU A 318 43.07 6.44 -33.20
C LEU A 318 41.96 5.41 -32.89
N SER A 319 42.07 4.20 -33.45
CA SER A 319 41.19 3.07 -33.10
C SER A 319 41.23 2.77 -31.60
N SER A 320 42.44 2.71 -31.03
CA SER A 320 42.63 2.48 -29.59
C SER A 320 42.01 3.60 -28.74
N CYS A 321 42.16 4.87 -29.17
CA CYS A 321 41.54 6.02 -28.51
C CYS A 321 40.00 5.98 -28.56
N VAL A 322 39.41 5.68 -29.73
CA VAL A 322 37.96 5.58 -29.90
C VAL A 322 37.36 4.48 -29.01
N LEU A 323 38.03 3.34 -28.90
CA LEU A 323 37.58 2.24 -28.04
C LEU A 323 37.80 2.51 -26.55
N SER A 324 38.89 3.21 -26.20
CA SER A 324 39.11 3.71 -24.84
C SER A 324 37.99 4.68 -24.44
N TRP A 325 37.63 5.59 -25.34
CA TRP A 325 36.49 6.50 -25.16
C TRP A 325 35.18 5.74 -24.97
N LYS A 326 34.91 4.71 -25.80
CA LYS A 326 33.75 3.85 -25.65
C LYS A 326 33.66 3.23 -24.25
N THR A 327 34.80 2.75 -23.73
CA THR A 327 34.89 2.15 -22.38
C THR A 327 34.60 3.17 -21.30
N LEU A 328 35.12 4.40 -21.41
CA LEU A 328 34.81 5.48 -20.47
C LEU A 328 33.32 5.86 -20.51
N CYS A 329 32.72 5.90 -21.71
CA CYS A 329 31.29 6.15 -21.87
C CYS A 329 30.41 5.03 -21.29
N CYS A 330 30.90 3.81 -21.12
CA CYS A 330 30.15 2.78 -20.42
C CYS A 330 29.94 3.12 -18.93
N LEU A 331 30.81 3.96 -18.32
CA LEU A 331 30.63 4.44 -16.95
C LEU A 331 29.43 5.37 -16.82
N THR A 332 29.14 6.19 -17.84
CA THR A 332 27.94 7.05 -17.81
C THR A 332 26.68 6.18 -17.77
N THR A 333 26.69 5.06 -18.49
CA THR A 333 25.58 4.09 -18.51
C THR A 333 25.37 3.45 -17.14
N PHE A 334 26.44 3.14 -16.41
CA PHE A 334 26.36 2.62 -15.04
C PHE A 334 25.58 3.57 -14.11
N TRP A 335 25.79 4.89 -14.24
CA TRP A 335 25.08 5.89 -13.44
C TRP A 335 23.67 6.17 -13.96
N THR A 336 23.42 6.10 -15.27
CA THR A 336 22.11 6.45 -15.83
C THR A 336 21.10 5.31 -15.81
N ILE A 337 21.51 4.03 -15.86
CA ILE A 337 20.58 2.91 -16.10
C ILE A 337 19.51 2.71 -15.00
N ASP A 338 19.83 3.03 -13.75
CA ASP A 338 18.91 2.94 -12.59
C ASP A 338 18.27 4.28 -12.21
N ASN A 339 18.60 5.36 -12.94
CA ASN A 339 18.02 6.69 -12.79
C ASN A 339 17.04 7.04 -13.94
N TRP A 340 17.43 6.74 -15.18
CA TRP A 340 16.64 6.99 -16.38
C TRP A 340 15.68 5.84 -16.70
N GLY A 341 15.95 4.65 -16.17
CA GLY A 341 15.28 3.41 -16.55
C GLY A 341 15.78 2.84 -17.88
N ARG A 342 15.37 1.61 -18.20
CA ARG A 342 15.86 0.88 -19.37
C ARG A 342 15.31 1.49 -20.66
N ARG A 343 14.04 1.91 -20.64
CA ARG A 343 13.36 2.42 -21.84
C ARG A 343 13.98 3.71 -22.34
N LEU A 344 14.14 4.71 -21.45
CA LEU A 344 14.69 5.99 -21.83
C LEU A 344 16.13 5.83 -22.35
N SER A 345 16.91 4.95 -21.71
CA SER A 345 18.28 4.63 -22.12
C SER A 345 18.35 4.10 -23.56
N PHE A 346 17.48 3.13 -23.94
CA PHE A 346 17.43 2.65 -25.33
C PHE A 346 16.95 3.71 -26.33
N MET A 347 15.98 4.56 -25.96
CA MET A 347 15.48 5.62 -26.85
C MET A 347 16.53 6.70 -27.11
N VAL A 348 17.22 7.16 -26.05
CA VAL A 348 18.32 8.15 -26.16
C VAL A 348 19.48 7.58 -26.98
N SER A 349 19.85 6.32 -26.72
CA SER A 349 20.89 5.62 -27.49
C SER A 349 20.53 5.52 -28.98
N GLY A 350 19.31 5.07 -29.30
CA GLY A 350 18.84 4.93 -30.68
C GLY A 350 18.83 6.24 -31.47
N ALA A 351 18.33 7.32 -30.86
CA ALA A 351 18.30 8.65 -31.47
C ALA A 351 19.72 9.19 -31.72
N GLY A 352 20.60 9.11 -30.72
CA GLY A 352 21.98 9.60 -30.85
C GLY A 352 22.81 8.80 -31.86
N MET A 353 22.63 7.47 -31.90
CA MET A 353 23.27 6.61 -32.92
C MET A 353 22.76 6.92 -34.33
N SER A 354 21.46 7.18 -34.49
CA SER A 354 20.87 7.54 -35.79
C SER A 354 21.47 8.83 -36.35
N VAL A 355 21.55 9.88 -35.52
CA VAL A 355 22.17 11.16 -35.89
C VAL A 355 23.64 10.98 -36.23
N SER A 356 24.37 10.20 -35.43
CA SER A 356 25.79 9.94 -35.67
C SER A 356 26.02 9.19 -36.99
N MET A 357 25.23 8.15 -37.27
CA MET A 357 25.33 7.39 -38.52
C MET A 357 24.94 8.22 -39.75
N ALA A 358 23.94 9.09 -39.64
CA ALA A 358 23.60 10.03 -40.70
C ALA A 358 24.75 11.01 -40.99
N ALA A 359 25.42 11.52 -39.96
CA ALA A 359 26.58 12.39 -40.12
C ALA A 359 27.78 11.66 -40.74
N LEU A 360 28.03 10.40 -40.37
CA LEU A 360 29.04 9.55 -41.01
C LEU A 360 28.71 9.28 -42.50
N ALA A 361 27.43 9.09 -42.84
CA ALA A 361 27.00 8.95 -44.23
C ALA A 361 27.25 10.24 -45.04
N VAL A 362 26.94 11.41 -44.48
CA VAL A 362 27.14 12.71 -45.15
C VAL A 362 28.63 12.99 -45.37
N THR A 363 29.46 12.80 -44.34
CA THR A 363 30.91 13.05 -44.42
C THR A 363 31.62 12.14 -45.43
N THR A 364 31.04 10.99 -45.76
CA THR A 364 31.56 10.04 -46.77
C THR A 364 30.87 10.13 -48.13
N GLY A 365 29.71 10.78 -48.22
CA GLY A 365 28.90 10.88 -49.44
C GLY A 365 29.17 12.11 -50.33
N LEU A 366 29.93 13.10 -49.86
CA LEU A 366 30.14 14.40 -50.53
C LEU A 366 31.31 14.46 -51.52
N GLY A 367 31.81 13.33 -52.02
CA GLY A 367 32.92 13.26 -52.99
C GLY A 367 34.29 13.02 -52.33
N LYS A 368 35.37 13.64 -52.83
CA LYS A 368 36.73 13.42 -52.28
C LYS A 368 36.81 13.87 -50.82
N ILE A 369 37.21 12.97 -49.92
CA ILE A 369 37.37 13.24 -48.49
C ILE A 369 38.46 14.31 -48.28
N THR A 370 38.07 15.48 -47.79
CA THR A 370 39.00 16.54 -47.37
C THR A 370 39.43 16.30 -45.92
N HIS A 371 40.54 16.91 -45.50
CA HIS A 371 41.03 16.79 -44.13
C HIS A 371 39.98 17.19 -43.08
N SER A 372 39.20 18.25 -43.33
CA SER A 372 38.11 18.67 -42.44
C SER A 372 36.97 17.65 -42.37
N MET A 373 36.65 16.98 -43.47
CA MET A 373 35.65 15.90 -43.48
C MET A 373 36.14 14.66 -42.73
N ALA A 374 37.43 14.34 -42.82
CA ALA A 374 38.03 13.25 -42.03
C ALA A 374 38.00 13.55 -40.51
N ILE A 375 38.28 14.80 -40.09
CA ILE A 375 38.13 15.21 -38.68
C ILE A 375 36.67 15.06 -38.23
N ALA A 376 35.71 15.56 -39.02
CA ALA A 376 34.30 15.44 -38.71
C ALA A 376 33.85 13.97 -38.60
N TYR A 377 34.31 13.12 -39.51
CA TYR A 377 34.03 11.68 -39.48
C TYR A 377 34.51 11.05 -38.16
N VAL A 378 35.76 11.32 -37.78
CA VAL A 378 36.32 10.83 -36.51
C VAL A 378 35.52 11.36 -35.32
N ALA A 379 35.20 12.67 -35.29
CA ALA A 379 34.41 13.26 -34.21
C ALA A 379 33.05 12.58 -34.05
N PHE A 380 32.33 12.32 -35.13
CA PHE A 380 31.05 11.60 -35.07
C PHE A 380 31.19 10.12 -34.71
N MET A 381 32.34 9.48 -34.94
CA MET A 381 32.62 8.16 -34.35
C MET A 381 32.76 8.22 -32.82
N PHE A 382 33.36 9.28 -32.26
CA PHE A 382 33.38 9.49 -30.80
C PHE A 382 31.97 9.73 -30.26
N VAL A 383 31.14 10.53 -30.95
CA VAL A 383 29.74 10.77 -30.57
C VAL A 383 28.93 9.47 -30.63
N PHE A 384 29.09 8.66 -31.68
CA PHE A 384 28.46 7.35 -31.75
C PHE A 384 28.86 6.46 -30.57
N ASN A 385 30.15 6.41 -30.23
CA ASN A 385 30.65 5.63 -29.11
C ASN A 385 30.30 6.20 -27.73
N PHE A 386 29.74 7.40 -27.65
CA PHE A 386 29.08 7.91 -26.45
C PHE A 386 27.64 7.41 -26.33
N PHE A 387 26.85 7.46 -27.41
CA PHE A 387 25.45 7.05 -27.38
C PHE A 387 25.24 5.53 -27.43
N TYR A 388 26.11 4.78 -28.11
CA TYR A 388 25.98 3.33 -28.21
C TYR A 388 25.98 2.64 -26.84
N PRO A 389 26.92 2.96 -25.91
CA PRO A 389 26.92 2.35 -24.59
C PRO A 389 25.67 2.57 -23.75
N ILE A 390 25.05 3.74 -23.84
CA ILE A 390 23.89 4.13 -23.01
C ILE A 390 22.76 3.11 -23.07
N GLY A 391 22.52 2.51 -24.24
CA GLY A 391 21.48 1.48 -24.40
C GLY A 391 22.03 0.09 -24.67
N PHE A 392 22.95 -0.04 -25.63
CA PHE A 392 23.21 -1.32 -26.28
C PHE A 392 24.51 -2.01 -25.87
N MET A 393 25.26 -1.43 -24.92
CA MET A 393 26.43 -2.09 -24.34
C MET A 393 26.04 -2.72 -22.99
N GLY A 394 25.57 -3.97 -23.03
CA GLY A 394 25.13 -4.72 -21.84
C GLY A 394 23.63 -4.63 -21.57
N GLY A 395 22.98 -3.51 -21.91
CA GLY A 395 21.55 -3.30 -21.68
C GLY A 395 20.64 -4.32 -22.39
N ASN A 396 21.02 -4.80 -23.58
CA ASN A 396 20.30 -5.86 -24.29
C ASN A 396 20.30 -7.19 -23.51
N PHE A 397 21.45 -7.58 -22.92
CA PHE A 397 21.56 -8.80 -22.13
C PHE A 397 20.82 -8.69 -20.81
N LEU A 398 20.92 -7.54 -20.14
CA LEU A 398 20.17 -7.22 -18.93
C LEU A 398 18.67 -7.31 -19.17
N TYR A 399 18.15 -6.58 -20.15
CA TYR A 399 16.71 -6.54 -20.42
C TYR A 399 16.17 -7.92 -20.81
N THR A 400 16.92 -8.68 -21.63
CA THR A 400 16.53 -10.06 -21.99
C THR A 400 16.39 -10.96 -20.75
N ALA A 401 17.30 -10.82 -19.79
CA ALA A 401 17.26 -11.59 -18.56
C ALA A 401 16.14 -11.13 -17.59
N GLU A 402 15.76 -9.85 -17.64
CA GLU A 402 14.65 -9.27 -16.87
C GLU A 402 13.27 -9.61 -17.47
N ASP A 403 13.15 -9.58 -18.80
CA ASP A 403 11.91 -9.81 -19.53
C ASP A 403 11.55 -11.28 -19.65
N ALA A 404 12.51 -12.21 -19.57
CA ALA A 404 12.20 -13.62 -19.71
C ALA A 404 11.66 -14.23 -18.39
N PRO A 405 10.56 -15.01 -18.44
CA PRO A 405 9.94 -15.64 -17.27
C PRO A 405 10.83 -16.70 -16.66
N VAL A 406 10.72 -16.92 -15.34
CA VAL A 406 11.64 -17.79 -14.57
C VAL A 406 11.83 -19.18 -15.20
N ARG A 407 10.76 -19.79 -15.72
CA ARG A 407 10.76 -21.14 -16.29
C ARG A 407 11.48 -21.28 -17.63
N LEU A 408 11.46 -20.23 -18.45
CA LEU A 408 12.05 -20.21 -19.79
C LEU A 408 13.21 -19.22 -19.90
N ARG A 409 13.64 -18.61 -18.79
CA ARG A 409 14.64 -17.53 -18.78
C ARG A 409 15.93 -17.91 -19.47
N ALA A 410 16.48 -19.08 -19.15
CA ALA A 410 17.72 -19.55 -19.78
C ALA A 410 17.50 -19.87 -21.26
N ALA A 411 16.40 -20.54 -21.63
CA ALA A 411 16.09 -20.87 -23.01
C ALA A 411 15.89 -19.61 -23.88
N MET A 412 15.04 -18.67 -23.44
CA MET A 412 14.78 -17.40 -24.14
C MET A 412 16.03 -16.52 -24.22
N SER A 413 16.78 -16.40 -23.12
CA SER A 413 18.05 -15.66 -23.13
C SER A 413 19.08 -16.30 -24.06
N SER A 414 19.13 -17.63 -24.13
CA SER A 414 20.04 -18.34 -25.03
C SER A 414 19.68 -18.15 -26.50
N LEU A 415 18.39 -18.20 -26.84
CA LEU A 415 17.90 -17.96 -28.20
C LEU A 415 18.12 -16.49 -28.61
N ALA A 416 17.88 -15.54 -27.72
CA ALA A 416 18.14 -14.12 -27.97
C ALA A 416 19.64 -13.82 -28.14
N THR A 417 20.50 -14.49 -27.37
CA THR A 417 21.96 -14.43 -27.52
C THR A 417 22.43 -15.09 -28.81
N ALA A 418 21.81 -16.19 -29.22
CA ALA A 418 22.05 -16.80 -30.52
C ALA A 418 21.68 -15.83 -31.66
N ASN A 419 20.55 -15.14 -31.56
CA ASN A 419 20.15 -14.11 -32.52
C ASN A 419 21.14 -12.94 -32.57
N HIS A 420 21.66 -12.50 -31.42
CA HIS A 420 22.78 -11.55 -31.37
C HIS A 420 23.97 -12.05 -32.21
N TRP A 421 24.42 -13.29 -31.99
CA TRP A 421 25.57 -13.83 -32.70
C TRP A 421 25.32 -14.08 -34.20
N LEU A 422 24.08 -14.42 -34.57
CA LEU A 422 23.65 -14.53 -35.97
C LEU A 422 23.79 -13.18 -36.69
N TRP A 423 23.25 -12.10 -36.12
CA TRP A 423 23.35 -10.79 -36.74
C TRP A 423 24.77 -10.22 -36.67
N ASN A 424 25.53 -10.54 -35.63
CA ASN A 424 26.95 -10.24 -35.56
C ASN A 424 27.71 -10.91 -36.72
N LEU A 425 27.46 -12.20 -36.97
CA LEU A 425 28.02 -12.95 -38.10
C LEU A 425 27.68 -12.28 -39.43
N VAL A 426 26.42 -11.92 -39.65
CA VAL A 426 25.96 -11.23 -40.86
C VAL A 426 26.69 -9.91 -41.04
N VAL A 427 26.77 -9.07 -40.00
CA VAL A 427 27.47 -7.78 -40.06
C VAL A 427 28.95 -7.98 -40.38
N VAL A 428 29.65 -8.85 -39.64
CA VAL A 428 31.09 -9.09 -39.83
C VAL A 428 31.41 -9.57 -41.23
N LEU A 429 30.58 -10.45 -41.82
CA LEU A 429 30.77 -10.97 -43.17
C LEU A 429 30.47 -9.93 -44.25
N VAL A 430 29.41 -9.14 -44.07
CA VAL A 430 28.92 -8.18 -45.08
C VAL A 430 29.70 -6.87 -45.05
N THR A 431 30.18 -6.42 -43.89
CA THR A 431 30.79 -5.09 -43.71
C THR A 431 31.92 -4.80 -44.71
N PRO A 432 32.96 -5.64 -44.89
CA PRO A 432 34.04 -5.34 -45.83
C PRO A 432 33.53 -5.19 -47.27
N VAL A 433 32.59 -6.04 -47.69
CA VAL A 433 31.99 -6.00 -49.03
C VAL A 433 31.09 -4.79 -49.21
N ALA A 434 30.28 -4.45 -48.20
CA ALA A 434 29.35 -3.34 -48.26
C ALA A 434 30.06 -1.98 -48.30
N ILE A 435 31.15 -1.82 -47.54
CA ILE A 435 31.98 -0.60 -47.60
C ILE A 435 32.55 -0.39 -49.01
N ASP A 436 33.01 -1.45 -49.66
CA ASP A 436 33.61 -1.40 -51.00
C ASP A 436 32.57 -1.18 -52.11
N THR A 437 31.37 -1.76 -51.98
CA THR A 437 30.36 -1.77 -53.03
C THR A 437 29.35 -0.63 -52.95
N ILE A 438 28.78 -0.35 -51.77
CA ILE A 438 27.70 0.63 -51.59
C ILE A 438 28.13 1.89 -50.83
N GLY A 439 29.35 1.92 -50.29
CA GLY A 439 29.97 3.12 -49.72
C GLY A 439 29.11 3.80 -48.66
N CYS A 440 28.83 5.09 -48.84
CA CYS A 440 28.10 5.92 -47.86
C CYS A 440 26.68 5.40 -47.56
N TRP A 441 26.04 4.71 -48.50
CA TRP A 441 24.69 4.13 -48.30
C TRP A 441 24.66 3.07 -47.21
N TYR A 442 25.80 2.44 -46.89
CA TYR A 442 25.87 1.49 -45.79
C TYR A 442 25.60 2.15 -44.43
N TYR A 443 26.09 3.38 -44.21
CA TYR A 443 25.81 4.15 -43.01
C TYR A 443 24.35 4.64 -42.95
N VAL A 444 23.73 4.93 -44.11
CA VAL A 444 22.31 5.30 -44.19
C VAL A 444 21.41 4.17 -43.69
N ILE A 445 21.74 2.91 -44.02
CA ILE A 445 20.99 1.74 -43.51
C ILE A 445 21.00 1.72 -41.98
N TYR A 446 22.16 1.91 -41.36
CA TYR A 446 22.27 1.95 -39.90
C TYR A 446 21.58 3.16 -39.27
N ALA A 447 21.59 4.33 -39.94
CA ALA A 447 20.89 5.52 -39.48
C ALA A 447 19.37 5.32 -39.45
N LEU A 448 18.80 4.72 -40.49
CA LEU A 448 17.37 4.43 -40.60
C LEU A 448 16.93 3.37 -39.58
N ILE A 449 17.67 2.26 -39.46
CA ILE A 449 17.35 1.23 -38.45
C ILE A 449 17.41 1.83 -37.05
N SER A 450 18.45 2.62 -36.73
CA SER A 450 18.60 3.27 -35.43
C SER A 450 17.47 4.26 -35.13
N ALA A 451 16.95 4.96 -36.15
CA ALA A 451 15.82 5.88 -36.00
C ALA A 451 14.51 5.18 -35.61
N THR A 452 14.37 3.88 -35.92
CA THR A 452 13.18 3.11 -35.53
C THR A 452 13.21 2.67 -34.06
N ILE A 453 14.40 2.60 -33.44
CA ILE A 453 14.57 2.10 -32.07
C ILE A 453 13.71 2.90 -31.06
N PRO A 454 13.73 4.25 -31.04
CA PRO A 454 12.91 5.01 -30.11
C PRO A 454 11.41 4.71 -30.25
N VAL A 455 10.92 4.53 -31.48
CA VAL A 455 9.51 4.23 -31.76
C VAL A 455 9.13 2.84 -31.22
N TRP A 456 9.96 1.83 -31.48
CA TRP A 456 9.71 0.47 -31.01
C TRP A 456 9.75 0.38 -29.48
N VAL A 457 10.74 1.01 -28.84
CA VAL A 457 10.89 1.04 -27.37
C VAL A 457 9.72 1.79 -26.73
N TYR A 458 9.30 2.91 -27.33
CA TYR A 458 8.18 3.69 -26.82
C TYR A 458 6.86 2.89 -26.82
N LEU A 459 6.61 2.08 -27.86
CA LEU A 459 5.35 1.38 -28.03
C LEU A 459 5.27 0.04 -27.28
N PHE A 460 6.36 -0.74 -27.26
CA PHE A 460 6.27 -2.17 -26.92
C PHE A 460 7.08 -2.62 -25.70
N TYR A 461 8.11 -1.87 -25.29
CA TYR A 461 9.02 -2.32 -24.23
C TYR A 461 8.54 -1.82 -22.86
N PRO A 462 8.11 -2.69 -21.93
CA PRO A 462 7.80 -2.30 -20.56
C PRO A 462 9.03 -1.81 -19.79
N GLU A 463 8.81 -1.04 -18.72
CA GLU A 463 9.90 -0.60 -17.85
C GLU A 463 10.17 -1.65 -16.77
N THR A 464 11.44 -2.01 -16.61
CA THR A 464 11.90 -3.08 -15.71
C THR A 464 12.66 -2.55 -14.50
N MET A 465 13.04 -1.26 -14.52
CA MET A 465 13.77 -0.60 -13.46
C MET A 465 13.10 -0.75 -12.09
N HIS A 466 13.90 -1.16 -11.09
CA HIS A 466 13.49 -1.38 -9.71
C HIS A 466 12.33 -2.36 -9.55
N ARG A 467 12.06 -3.28 -10.50
CA ARG A 467 11.00 -4.31 -10.36
C ARG A 467 11.57 -5.67 -10.01
N SER A 468 10.84 -6.47 -9.23
CA SER A 468 11.15 -7.90 -9.11
C SER A 468 10.84 -8.63 -10.43
N LEU A 469 11.55 -9.71 -10.72
CA LEU A 469 11.38 -10.46 -11.97
C LEU A 469 9.98 -11.09 -12.02
N GLU A 470 9.48 -11.49 -10.86
CA GLU A 470 8.21 -12.16 -10.65
C GLU A 470 7.02 -11.18 -10.80
N MET A 471 7.22 -9.89 -10.49
CA MET A 471 6.21 -8.84 -10.72
C MET A 471 6.05 -8.48 -12.20
N LEU A 472 7.15 -8.53 -12.98
CA LEU A 472 7.12 -8.32 -14.42
C LEU A 472 6.33 -9.42 -15.14
N ASP A 473 6.43 -10.67 -14.68
CA ASP A 473 5.65 -11.79 -15.22
C ASP A 473 4.13 -11.50 -15.17
N ARG A 474 3.65 -10.86 -14.09
CA ARG A 474 2.23 -10.53 -13.91
C ARG A 474 1.75 -9.46 -14.89
N VAL A 475 2.57 -8.47 -15.24
CA VAL A 475 2.19 -7.43 -16.22
C VAL A 475 1.76 -8.04 -17.55
N PHE A 476 2.48 -9.08 -18.01
CA PHE A 476 2.16 -9.75 -19.26
C PHE A 476 0.89 -10.61 -19.18
N VAL A 477 0.52 -11.09 -18.00
CA VAL A 477 -0.70 -11.86 -17.74
C VAL A 477 -1.93 -10.95 -17.57
N ASP A 478 -1.80 -9.92 -16.75
CA ASP A 478 -2.92 -9.11 -16.26
C ASP A 478 -3.31 -7.99 -17.23
N ALA A 479 -2.38 -7.53 -18.08
CA ALA A 479 -2.72 -6.49 -19.05
C ALA A 479 -3.81 -6.99 -20.01
N PRO A 480 -4.89 -6.23 -20.27
CA PRO A 480 -5.99 -6.69 -21.12
C PRO A 480 -5.63 -6.74 -22.61
N SER A 481 -4.59 -6.01 -23.03
CA SER A 481 -4.09 -6.01 -24.42
C SER A 481 -2.59 -5.67 -24.47
N ILE A 482 -1.96 -5.94 -25.61
CA ILE A 482 -0.52 -5.66 -25.83
C ILE A 482 -0.16 -4.18 -25.63
N TRP A 483 -1.10 -3.26 -25.94
CA TRP A 483 -0.90 -1.81 -25.82
C TRP A 483 -0.98 -1.31 -24.37
N LYS A 484 -1.53 -2.11 -23.45
CA LYS A 484 -1.64 -1.76 -22.03
C LYS A 484 -0.47 -2.28 -21.19
N ILE A 485 0.37 -3.16 -21.73
CA ILE A 485 1.56 -3.71 -21.07
C ILE A 485 2.52 -2.59 -20.65
N VAL A 486 2.84 -1.67 -21.56
CA VAL A 486 3.79 -0.57 -21.28
C VAL A 486 3.24 0.42 -20.25
N PRO A 487 2.01 0.96 -20.37
CA PRO A 487 1.41 1.79 -19.31
C PRO A 487 1.31 1.08 -17.96
N MET A 488 0.98 -0.21 -17.95
CA MET A 488 0.84 -1.01 -16.73
C MET A 488 2.19 -1.23 -16.03
N ALA A 489 3.24 -1.57 -16.78
CA ALA A 489 4.59 -1.68 -16.22
C ALA A 489 5.10 -0.35 -15.60
N ARG A 490 4.72 0.80 -16.20
CA ARG A 490 5.04 2.12 -15.67
C ARG A 490 4.28 2.45 -14.38
N ALA A 491 3.06 1.96 -14.23
CA ALA A 491 2.20 2.21 -13.07
C ALA A 491 2.53 1.33 -11.85
N LEU A 492 3.37 0.30 -12.02
CA LEU A 492 3.83 -0.52 -10.89
C LEU A 492 4.63 0.32 -9.87
N PRO A 493 4.61 -0.01 -8.57
CA PRO A 493 5.48 0.59 -7.56
C PRO A 493 6.87 -0.07 -7.54
N PRO A 494 7.97 0.65 -7.19
CA PRO A 494 9.31 0.07 -7.11
C PRO A 494 9.33 -1.10 -6.13
N GLY A 495 9.90 -2.23 -6.55
CA GLY A 495 9.86 -3.54 -5.90
C GLY A 495 10.96 -3.81 -4.88
N GLU A 496 11.60 -2.79 -4.29
CA GLU A 496 12.37 -2.93 -3.05
C GLU A 496 12.16 -1.73 -2.14
N VAL A 497 11.64 -2.00 -0.94
CA VAL A 497 11.78 -1.16 0.26
C VAL A 497 13.28 -1.00 0.54
N SER A 498 13.75 0.24 0.71
CA SER A 498 15.17 0.55 0.67
C SER A 498 15.95 -0.10 1.82
N THR A 499 16.88 -0.99 1.47
CA THR A 499 17.96 -1.44 2.35
C THR A 499 18.92 -0.27 2.62
N GLY A 500 19.05 0.13 3.88
CA GLY A 500 20.04 1.09 4.34
C GLY A 500 21.44 0.47 4.32
N THR A 501 22.35 1.10 3.56
CA THR A 501 23.78 1.27 3.86
C THR A 501 24.38 2.13 2.73
N GLY A 502 24.79 3.36 3.03
CA GLY A 502 25.50 4.22 2.08
C GLY A 502 25.09 5.68 2.20
N GLU A 503 25.89 6.46 2.91
CA GLU A 503 25.84 7.92 2.94
C GLU A 503 25.76 8.50 1.53
N ALA A 504 24.70 9.25 1.23
CA ALA A 504 24.64 10.12 0.06
C ALA A 504 23.93 11.43 0.43
N LYS A 505 24.63 12.52 0.13
CA LYS A 505 24.37 13.91 0.53
C LYS A 505 23.01 14.42 0.07
N ARG A 506 22.37 15.19 0.97
CA ARG A 506 21.18 16.01 0.74
C ARG A 506 21.40 16.99 -0.43
N PRO A 507 20.44 17.16 -1.35
CA PRO A 507 20.36 18.36 -2.19
C PRO A 507 19.89 19.55 -1.35
N GLU A 508 20.46 20.72 -1.64
CA GLU A 508 20.31 21.98 -0.92
C GLU A 508 18.85 22.46 -0.81
N GLU A 509 18.61 23.11 0.33
CA GLU A 509 17.38 23.68 0.84
C GLU A 509 16.80 24.76 -0.11
N GLU A 510 15.65 24.48 -0.70
CA GLU A 510 14.64 25.52 -0.88
C GLU A 510 13.66 25.43 0.29
N LYS A 511 13.71 26.47 1.12
CA LYS A 511 13.00 26.65 2.38
C LYS A 511 11.54 26.19 2.34
N ALA A 512 11.30 25.02 2.91
CA ALA A 512 10.06 24.70 3.58
C ALA A 512 10.33 24.78 5.09
N ASP A 513 10.18 25.98 5.64
CA ASP A 513 10.17 26.16 7.09
C ASP A 513 8.98 25.38 7.67
N ASN A 514 9.28 24.63 8.74
CA ASN A 514 8.37 23.97 9.69
C ASN A 514 7.84 22.57 9.32
N VAL A 515 8.66 21.53 9.50
CA VAL A 515 8.35 20.36 10.37
C VAL A 515 9.67 19.73 10.87
N GLU A 516 10.43 20.45 11.70
CA GLU A 516 11.31 19.80 12.68
C GLU A 516 10.55 19.76 14.01
N GLY A 517 10.08 18.58 14.40
CA GLY A 517 9.48 18.36 15.71
C GLY A 517 10.55 18.38 16.80
N ASN A 518 11.02 19.56 17.18
CA ASN A 518 11.61 19.77 18.50
C ASN A 518 10.48 19.67 19.54
N VAL A 519 10.17 18.45 20.00
CA VAL A 519 9.42 18.26 21.23
C VAL A 519 10.44 18.29 22.37
N GLU A 520 10.81 19.50 22.82
CA GLU A 520 11.24 19.63 24.21
C GLU A 520 10.04 19.18 25.06
N MET A 521 10.14 18.02 25.69
CA MET A 521 9.17 17.56 26.69
C MET A 521 9.06 18.67 27.74
N ARG A 522 7.94 19.40 27.74
CA ARG A 522 7.67 20.40 28.78
C ARG A 522 7.81 19.71 30.13
N GLU A 523 8.63 20.28 31.02
CA GLU A 523 8.78 19.75 32.37
C GLU A 523 7.44 19.89 33.11
N TYR A 524 6.72 18.78 33.23
CA TYR A 524 5.59 18.66 34.12
C TYR A 524 6.13 18.23 35.49
N ASN A 525 5.91 19.05 36.53
CA ASN A 525 6.31 18.75 37.91
C ASN A 525 5.48 17.62 38.57
N ARG A 526 5.05 16.62 37.80
CA ARG A 526 4.35 15.41 38.26
C ARG A 526 4.51 14.27 37.25
N PRO A 527 4.45 13.00 37.70
CA PRO A 527 4.32 11.85 36.81
C PRO A 527 3.07 11.95 35.91
N LEU A 528 3.20 11.55 34.64
CA LEU A 528 2.12 11.52 33.66
C LEU A 528 1.64 10.09 33.41
N THR A 529 0.32 9.92 33.24
CA THR A 529 -0.21 8.66 32.72
C THR A 529 0.19 8.48 31.26
N TYR A 530 0.05 7.26 30.70
CA TYR A 530 0.41 7.05 29.30
C TYR A 530 -0.47 7.89 28.35
N ALA A 531 -1.78 7.96 28.64
CA ALA A 531 -2.73 8.80 27.91
C ALA A 531 -2.31 10.27 27.91
N GLU A 532 -1.85 10.79 29.05
CA GLU A 532 -1.35 12.16 29.15
C GLU A 532 -0.09 12.38 28.33
N LYS A 533 0.89 11.47 28.39
CA LYS A 533 2.11 11.57 27.57
C LYS A 533 1.78 11.70 26.09
N VAL A 534 0.95 10.78 25.58
CA VAL A 534 0.57 10.77 24.16
C VAL A 534 -0.29 11.99 23.81
N LEU A 535 -1.23 12.39 24.67
CA LEU A 535 -2.08 13.54 24.38
C LEU A 535 -1.28 14.85 24.38
N TYR A 536 -0.40 15.04 25.36
CA TYR A 536 0.35 16.29 25.57
C TYR A 536 1.52 16.44 24.59
N SER A 537 2.05 15.34 24.05
CA SER A 537 3.04 15.40 22.96
C SER A 537 2.47 15.94 21.64
N HIS A 538 1.15 16.11 21.56
CA HIS A 538 0.44 16.63 20.39
C HIS A 538 -0.22 18.00 20.64
N LEU A 539 0.19 18.73 21.67
CA LEU A 539 -0.26 20.11 21.87
C LEU A 539 0.25 20.99 20.74
N ASP A 540 -0.59 21.94 20.33
CA ASP A 540 -0.19 23.00 19.42
C ASP A 540 0.94 23.85 20.04
N THR A 541 1.89 24.30 19.23
CA THR A 541 3.04 25.07 19.70
C THR A 541 2.66 26.39 20.38
N SER A 542 1.48 26.95 20.05
CA SER A 542 0.95 28.17 20.67
C SER A 542 0.28 27.95 22.04
N PHE A 543 0.03 26.70 22.44
CA PHE A 543 -0.64 26.42 23.70
C PHE A 543 0.32 26.61 24.88
N ASP A 544 0.08 27.54 25.80
CA ASP A 544 1.00 27.84 26.93
C ASP A 544 0.34 27.75 28.31
N GLU A 545 -0.95 27.40 28.36
CA GLU A 545 -1.72 27.31 29.59
C GLU A 545 -1.32 26.10 30.47
N ARG A 546 -1.47 26.27 31.78
CA ARG A 546 -1.36 25.15 32.73
C ARG A 546 -2.53 24.19 32.54
N ILE A 547 -2.21 22.90 32.37
CA ILE A 547 -3.22 21.86 32.13
C ILE A 547 -3.81 21.37 33.46
N GLU A 548 -5.12 21.51 33.60
CA GLU A 548 -5.93 20.93 34.65
C GLU A 548 -7.00 20.00 34.03
N ARG A 549 -6.97 18.72 34.43
CA ARG A 549 -7.93 17.71 33.96
C ARG A 549 -9.36 18.16 34.24
N GLY A 550 -10.24 17.95 33.27
CA GLY A 550 -11.65 18.32 33.31
C GLY A 550 -11.92 19.83 33.22
N LYS A 551 -10.92 20.69 32.98
CA LYS A 551 -11.14 22.15 32.90
C LYS A 551 -10.48 22.80 31.71
N THR A 552 -9.18 22.62 31.53
CA THR A 552 -8.42 23.33 30.49
C THR A 552 -8.87 22.91 29.10
N GLN A 553 -9.02 23.85 28.16
CA GLN A 553 -9.33 23.55 26.76
C GLN A 553 -8.03 23.39 25.97
N LEU A 554 -7.65 22.15 25.69
CA LEU A 554 -6.45 21.83 24.94
C LEU A 554 -6.63 22.20 23.47
N LYS A 555 -5.54 22.65 22.85
CA LYS A 555 -5.40 22.78 21.39
C LYS A 555 -4.45 21.71 20.90
N LEU A 556 -4.97 20.76 20.14
CA LEU A 556 -4.24 19.56 19.74
C LEU A 556 -4.00 19.52 18.23
N ARG A 557 -2.93 18.82 17.83
CA ARG A 557 -2.54 18.58 16.44
C ARG A 557 -2.59 17.08 16.13
N PRO A 558 -3.77 16.54 15.78
CA PRO A 558 -3.86 15.17 15.27
C PRO A 558 -2.99 15.01 14.03
N GLN A 559 -2.30 13.88 13.93
CA GLN A 559 -1.39 13.59 12.81
C GLN A 559 -2.13 13.12 11.56
N ARG A 560 -3.37 12.63 11.72
CA ARG A 560 -4.20 12.13 10.63
C ARG A 560 -5.69 12.13 10.94
N ILE A 561 -6.47 11.94 9.88
CA ILE A 561 -7.94 11.85 9.93
C ILE A 561 -8.40 10.59 9.21
N ALA A 562 -9.41 9.91 9.75
CA ALA A 562 -10.14 8.85 9.06
C ALA A 562 -11.65 9.14 9.06
N CYS A 563 -12.26 9.11 7.88
CA CYS A 563 -13.68 9.35 7.70
C CYS A 563 -14.37 8.13 7.09
N GLN A 564 -15.61 7.88 7.46
CA GLN A 564 -16.44 6.83 6.86
C GLN A 564 -17.49 7.45 5.93
N ASP A 565 -17.97 6.72 4.93
CA ASP A 565 -18.80 7.25 3.83
C ASP A 565 -20.12 7.91 4.25
N ALA A 566 -20.74 7.53 5.36
CA ALA A 566 -21.94 8.17 5.87
C ALA A 566 -21.69 9.56 6.51
N THR A 567 -20.51 9.83 7.07
CA THR A 567 -20.14 11.15 7.64
C THR A 567 -19.20 11.94 6.74
N ALA A 568 -18.35 11.28 5.96
CA ALA A 568 -17.44 11.89 4.99
C ALA A 568 -18.19 12.74 3.97
N GLN A 569 -19.40 12.35 3.58
CA GLN A 569 -20.23 13.12 2.66
C GLN A 569 -20.35 14.59 3.07
N MET A 570 -20.80 14.85 4.30
CA MET A 570 -21.03 16.20 4.77
C MET A 570 -19.74 16.89 5.20
N ALA A 571 -18.75 16.15 5.74
CA ALA A 571 -17.43 16.70 6.05
C ALA A 571 -16.73 17.24 4.80
N LEU A 572 -16.73 16.48 3.69
CA LEU A 572 -16.15 16.92 2.42
C LEU A 572 -16.94 18.07 1.79
N ILE A 573 -18.27 18.07 1.87
CA ILE A 573 -19.08 19.20 1.38
C ILE A 573 -18.76 20.47 2.17
N GLN A 574 -18.57 20.40 3.49
CA GLN A 574 -18.14 21.54 4.30
C GLN A 574 -16.71 21.97 3.95
N PHE A 575 -15.77 21.03 3.79
CA PHE A 575 -14.40 21.33 3.38
C PHE A 575 -14.35 22.03 2.01
N MET A 576 -15.16 21.58 1.04
CA MET A 576 -15.32 22.23 -0.25
C MET A 576 -15.78 23.68 -0.12
N SER A 577 -16.71 23.96 0.81
CA SER A 577 -17.21 25.30 1.08
C SER A 577 -16.20 26.20 1.81
N ALA A 578 -15.16 25.62 2.44
CA ALA A 578 -14.06 26.39 3.02
C ALA A 578 -13.12 26.97 1.94
N GLY A 579 -13.15 26.45 0.70
CA GLY A 579 -12.37 27.00 -0.41
C GLY A 579 -10.89 26.59 -0.43
N LEU A 580 -10.48 25.59 0.35
CA LEU A 580 -9.10 25.11 0.43
C LEU A 580 -8.78 24.07 -0.67
N ASP A 581 -7.55 24.08 -1.18
CA ASP A 581 -7.12 23.21 -2.30
C ASP A 581 -6.63 21.81 -1.86
N THR A 582 -6.31 21.61 -0.58
CA THR A 582 -5.77 20.35 -0.05
C THR A 582 -6.03 20.24 1.44
N ALA A 583 -6.25 19.02 1.94
CA ALA A 583 -6.19 18.75 3.37
C ALA A 583 -4.76 18.96 3.90
N ALA A 584 -4.64 19.53 5.10
CA ALA A 584 -3.38 19.83 5.77
C ALA A 584 -2.70 18.60 6.39
N VAL A 585 -3.48 17.58 6.75
CA VAL A 585 -2.97 16.31 7.31
C VAL A 585 -3.46 15.11 6.50
N PRO A 586 -2.72 13.99 6.50
CA PRO A 586 -3.16 12.75 5.87
C PRO A 586 -4.59 12.38 6.25
N THR A 587 -5.46 12.33 5.25
CA THR A 587 -6.90 12.09 5.43
C THR A 587 -7.32 10.92 4.56
N THR A 588 -8.12 10.01 5.10
CA THR A 588 -8.64 8.84 4.37
C THR A 588 -10.15 8.71 4.51
N VAL A 589 -10.83 8.38 3.42
CA VAL A 589 -12.28 8.05 3.41
C VAL A 589 -12.47 6.55 3.18
N HIS A 590 -13.39 5.94 3.93
CA HIS A 590 -13.67 4.50 3.94
C HIS A 590 -15.13 4.24 3.61
N CYS A 591 -15.41 3.40 2.60
CA CYS A 591 -16.77 3.10 2.14
C CYS A 591 -17.32 1.80 2.75
N ASP A 592 -17.89 1.89 3.95
CA ASP A 592 -18.30 0.75 4.77
C ASP A 592 -19.72 0.84 5.39
N HIS A 593 -20.38 2.00 5.44
CA HIS A 593 -21.71 2.15 6.07
C HIS A 593 -22.88 2.02 5.10
N LEU A 594 -22.66 2.28 3.81
CA LEU A 594 -23.73 2.29 2.80
C LEU A 594 -24.04 0.90 2.23
N ILE A 595 -23.24 -0.13 2.53
CA ILE A 595 -23.50 -1.49 2.05
C ILE A 595 -24.56 -2.14 2.95
N VAL A 596 -25.73 -2.43 2.37
CA VAL A 596 -26.84 -3.09 3.06
C VAL A 596 -26.69 -4.61 2.97
N SER A 597 -26.61 -5.26 4.14
CA SER A 597 -26.58 -6.72 4.26
C SER A 597 -27.97 -7.31 3.97
N ARG A 598 -28.03 -8.35 3.14
CA ARG A 598 -29.25 -9.13 2.91
C ARG A 598 -28.98 -10.52 2.34
N ASP A 599 -28.38 -10.59 1.16
CA ASP A 599 -28.34 -11.82 0.36
C ASP A 599 -26.92 -12.43 0.30
N GLY A 600 -25.94 -11.80 0.96
CA GLY A 600 -24.54 -12.21 0.98
C GLY A 600 -23.65 -11.33 0.11
N GLU A 601 -22.34 -11.51 0.25
CA GLU A 601 -21.31 -10.58 -0.25
C GLU A 601 -21.50 -10.15 -1.71
N THR A 602 -21.61 -11.11 -2.63
CA THR A 602 -21.63 -10.84 -4.07
C THR A 602 -22.83 -9.97 -4.47
N GLN A 603 -24.02 -10.30 -3.97
CA GLN A 603 -25.26 -9.60 -4.27
C GLN A 603 -25.31 -8.24 -3.57
N ASP A 604 -24.89 -8.19 -2.32
CA ASP A 604 -24.95 -6.97 -1.49
C ASP A 604 -23.96 -5.91 -2.00
N LEU A 605 -22.74 -6.29 -2.39
CA LEU A 605 -21.78 -5.37 -3.00
C LEU A 605 -22.26 -4.86 -4.36
N ALA A 606 -22.77 -5.74 -5.24
CA ALA A 606 -23.28 -5.34 -6.55
C ALA A 606 -24.43 -4.32 -6.42
N ARG A 607 -25.37 -4.59 -5.51
CA ARG A 607 -26.48 -3.68 -5.19
C ARG A 607 -26.00 -2.36 -4.61
N ALA A 608 -24.99 -2.37 -3.74
CA ALA A 608 -24.41 -1.16 -3.18
C ALA A 608 -23.75 -0.30 -4.27
N PHE A 609 -22.98 -0.91 -5.18
CA PHE A 609 -22.34 -0.19 -6.29
C PHE A 609 -23.36 0.52 -7.19
N ASP A 610 -24.50 -0.12 -7.48
CA ASP A 610 -25.55 0.49 -8.29
C ASP A 610 -26.32 1.58 -7.52
N THR A 611 -26.79 1.26 -6.30
CA THR A 611 -27.65 2.14 -5.49
C THR A 611 -26.91 3.38 -4.97
N HIS A 612 -25.60 3.29 -4.79
CA HIS A 612 -24.79 4.34 -4.15
C HIS A 612 -23.68 4.88 -5.05
N LYS A 613 -23.71 4.55 -6.35
CA LYS A 613 -22.76 5.02 -7.37
C LYS A 613 -22.47 6.51 -7.28
N GLU A 614 -23.51 7.33 -7.21
CA GLU A 614 -23.38 8.80 -7.15
C GLU A 614 -22.56 9.26 -5.93
N VAL A 615 -22.82 8.67 -4.76
CA VAL A 615 -22.11 9.01 -3.53
C VAL A 615 -20.66 8.54 -3.59
N TYR A 616 -20.41 7.32 -4.09
CA TYR A 616 -19.05 6.81 -4.23
C TYR A 616 -18.21 7.62 -5.24
N GLU A 617 -18.79 8.01 -6.37
CA GLU A 617 -18.11 8.89 -7.34
C GLU A 617 -17.81 10.27 -6.75
N PHE A 618 -18.72 10.83 -5.96
CA PHE A 618 -18.47 12.08 -5.22
C PHE A 618 -17.29 11.93 -4.26
N LEU A 619 -17.32 10.92 -3.39
CA LEU A 619 -16.28 10.70 -2.39
C LEU A 619 -14.91 10.46 -3.05
N GLU A 620 -14.85 9.63 -4.09
CA GLU A 620 -13.62 9.35 -4.83
C GLU A 620 -13.06 10.62 -5.47
N THR A 621 -13.89 11.39 -6.21
CA THR A 621 -13.43 12.61 -6.89
C THR A 621 -13.08 13.73 -5.91
N ALA A 622 -13.77 13.83 -4.77
CA ALA A 622 -13.40 14.74 -3.68
C ALA A 622 -12.06 14.35 -3.05
N CYS A 623 -11.83 13.07 -2.76
CA CYS A 623 -10.55 12.59 -2.24
C CYS A 623 -9.40 12.88 -3.21
N GLN A 624 -9.61 12.59 -4.50
CA GLN A 624 -8.63 12.89 -5.54
C GLN A 624 -8.34 14.39 -5.65
N LYS A 625 -9.37 15.25 -5.58
CA LYS A 625 -9.20 16.71 -5.66
C LYS A 625 -8.42 17.26 -4.47
N TYR A 626 -8.73 16.83 -3.25
CA TYR A 626 -8.23 17.44 -2.02
C TYR A 626 -7.08 16.68 -1.34
N ASN A 627 -6.38 15.81 -2.09
CA ASN A 627 -5.22 15.04 -1.63
C ASN A 627 -5.53 14.09 -0.46
N MET A 628 -6.63 13.37 -0.54
CA MET A 628 -7.05 12.39 0.46
C MET A 628 -7.03 10.98 -0.13
N GLY A 629 -6.75 9.98 0.70
CA GLY A 629 -6.82 8.56 0.33
C GLY A 629 -8.26 8.04 0.31
N PHE A 630 -8.59 7.16 -0.62
CA PHE A 630 -9.94 6.62 -0.76
C PHE A 630 -9.94 5.08 -0.71
N TRP A 631 -10.59 4.50 0.30
CA TRP A 631 -10.84 3.06 0.39
C TRP A 631 -12.21 2.74 -0.21
N LYS A 632 -12.18 1.92 -1.27
CA LYS A 632 -13.35 1.61 -2.10
C LYS A 632 -14.41 0.81 -1.33
N PRO A 633 -15.67 0.80 -1.80
CA PRO A 633 -16.70 -0.05 -1.22
C PRO A 633 -16.28 -1.52 -1.21
N GLY A 634 -16.39 -2.17 -0.06
CA GLY A 634 -15.97 -3.57 0.15
C GLY A 634 -14.50 -3.76 0.56
N ALA A 635 -13.72 -2.67 0.66
CA ALA A 635 -12.34 -2.71 1.17
C ALA A 635 -12.26 -3.23 2.61
N GLY A 636 -13.19 -2.79 3.46
CA GLY A 636 -13.17 -3.08 4.89
C GLY A 636 -13.78 -1.96 5.70
N ILE A 637 -14.03 -2.27 6.96
CA ILE A 637 -14.54 -1.35 7.96
C ILE A 637 -13.41 -0.43 8.41
N ILE A 638 -13.70 0.87 8.51
CA ILE A 638 -12.76 1.95 8.81
C ILE A 638 -11.77 1.60 9.93
N HIS A 639 -12.25 1.07 11.05
CA HIS A 639 -11.43 0.80 12.24
C HIS A 639 -10.48 -0.37 12.06
N GLN A 640 -10.90 -1.40 11.31
CA GLN A 640 -10.05 -2.54 10.99
C GLN A 640 -8.93 -2.08 10.03
N ILE A 641 -9.28 -1.33 8.99
CA ILE A 641 -8.29 -0.76 8.06
C ILE A 641 -7.32 0.17 8.80
N VAL A 642 -7.82 1.00 9.73
CA VAL A 642 -6.99 1.86 10.56
C VAL A 642 -6.03 1.05 11.42
N LEU A 643 -6.50 -0.01 12.08
CA LEU A 643 -5.64 -0.86 12.90
C LEU A 643 -4.55 -1.54 12.07
N GLU A 644 -4.92 -2.08 10.91
CA GLU A 644 -4.04 -2.81 9.98
C GLU A 644 -2.96 -1.91 9.35
N ASN A 645 -3.31 -0.65 9.00
CA ASN A 645 -2.48 0.19 8.13
C ASN A 645 -1.95 1.46 8.80
N TYR A 646 -2.65 2.03 9.78
CA TYR A 646 -2.46 3.43 10.18
C TYR A 646 -2.17 3.65 11.66
N ALA A 647 -2.64 2.78 12.55
CA ALA A 647 -2.45 2.92 13.99
C ALA A 647 -1.06 2.45 14.44
N PHE A 648 -0.45 3.18 15.37
CA PHE A 648 0.83 2.83 15.97
C PHE A 648 0.96 3.46 17.38
N PRO A 649 1.77 2.87 18.28
CA PRO A 649 1.96 3.40 19.63
C PRO A 649 2.52 4.82 19.65
N GLY A 650 1.94 5.68 20.48
CA GLY A 650 2.33 7.08 20.63
C GLY A 650 1.78 8.03 19.57
N GLY A 651 1.02 7.54 18.58
CA GLY A 651 0.36 8.41 17.60
C GLY A 651 -0.91 9.08 18.12
N MET A 652 -1.38 10.12 17.41
CA MET A 652 -2.69 10.74 17.63
C MET A 652 -3.49 10.86 16.33
N MET A 653 -4.76 10.46 16.37
CA MET A 653 -5.69 10.67 15.26
C MET A 653 -7.10 11.04 15.72
N ILE A 654 -7.86 11.59 14.79
CA ILE A 654 -9.30 11.72 14.90
C ILE A 654 -10.00 10.92 13.82
N GLY A 655 -11.22 10.50 14.09
CA GLY A 655 -12.08 9.93 13.07
C GLY A 655 -13.52 10.38 13.19
N THR A 656 -14.22 10.49 12.07
CA THR A 656 -15.64 10.89 12.03
C THR A 656 -16.58 9.71 12.35
N ASP A 657 -16.18 8.91 13.35
CA ASP A 657 -16.89 7.75 13.89
C ASP A 657 -16.60 7.58 15.39
N SER A 658 -17.58 7.12 16.17
CA SER A 658 -17.44 6.96 17.62
C SER A 658 -16.50 5.84 18.05
N HIS A 659 -16.27 4.82 17.22
CA HIS A 659 -15.42 3.67 17.56
C HIS A 659 -13.96 3.83 17.08
N THR A 660 -13.58 5.05 16.66
CA THR A 660 -12.18 5.42 16.40
C THR A 660 -11.23 5.04 17.56
N PRO A 661 -11.66 5.03 18.84
CA PRO A 661 -10.87 4.47 19.95
C PRO A 661 -10.32 3.06 19.75
N ASN A 662 -10.83 2.26 18.80
CA ASN A 662 -10.26 0.96 18.41
C ASN A 662 -8.73 0.99 18.22
N ALA A 663 -8.18 2.07 17.65
CA ALA A 663 -6.73 2.23 17.44
C ALA A 663 -5.92 2.34 18.76
N GLY A 664 -6.57 2.61 19.89
CA GLY A 664 -5.94 2.58 21.21
C GLY A 664 -5.46 1.21 21.64
N GLY A 665 -5.92 0.13 20.99
CA GLY A 665 -5.34 -1.20 21.13
C GLY A 665 -3.92 -1.33 20.56
N LEU A 666 -3.49 -0.37 19.74
CA LEU A 666 -2.10 -0.18 19.31
C LEU A 666 -1.48 1.07 19.95
N GLY A 667 -1.86 1.41 21.18
CA GLY A 667 -1.24 2.51 21.94
C GLY A 667 -1.38 3.90 21.33
N MET A 668 -2.39 4.10 20.48
CA MET A 668 -2.65 5.38 19.81
C MET A 668 -3.79 6.14 20.51
N ILE A 669 -3.66 7.45 20.71
CA ILE A 669 -4.82 8.28 21.08
C ILE A 669 -5.67 8.51 19.84
N ALA A 670 -6.85 7.89 19.80
CA ALA A 670 -7.75 7.97 18.66
C ALA A 670 -9.15 8.39 19.10
N ILE A 671 -9.58 9.59 18.70
CA ILE A 671 -10.80 10.23 19.23
C ILE A 671 -11.88 10.29 18.15
N GLY A 672 -13.10 9.88 18.51
CA GLY A 672 -14.28 10.08 17.67
C GLY A 672 -14.75 11.54 17.71
N VAL A 673 -14.96 12.14 16.53
CA VAL A 673 -15.36 13.55 16.37
C VAL A 673 -16.48 13.71 15.34
N GLY A 674 -17.09 14.90 15.27
CA GLY A 674 -18.02 15.27 14.20
C GLY A 674 -17.30 15.63 12.90
N GLY A 675 -18.06 15.78 11.81
CA GLY A 675 -17.49 16.18 10.51
C GLY A 675 -16.84 17.55 10.55
N ALA A 676 -17.46 18.54 11.21
CA ALA A 676 -16.90 19.87 11.39
C ALA A 676 -15.51 19.89 12.08
N ASP A 677 -15.32 19.15 13.17
CA ASP A 677 -14.00 19.05 13.83
C ASP A 677 -12.96 18.42 12.90
N ALA A 678 -13.37 17.43 12.08
CA ALA A 678 -12.49 16.87 11.07
C ALA A 678 -12.15 17.92 9.99
N VAL A 679 -13.09 18.78 9.60
CA VAL A 679 -12.84 19.88 8.66
C VAL A 679 -11.86 20.89 9.24
N ASP A 680 -11.91 21.22 10.54
CA ASP A 680 -10.93 22.10 11.17
C ASP A 680 -9.51 21.55 11.03
N VAL A 681 -9.33 20.26 11.35
CA VAL A 681 -8.02 19.61 11.25
C VAL A 681 -7.60 19.44 9.77
N MET A 682 -8.54 19.15 8.86
CA MET A 682 -8.27 19.18 7.41
C MET A 682 -7.84 20.58 6.94
N ALA A 683 -8.36 21.64 7.55
CA ALA A 683 -8.01 23.02 7.27
C ALA A 683 -6.73 23.50 7.97
N GLY A 684 -6.08 22.64 8.77
CA GLY A 684 -4.88 23.00 9.51
C GLY A 684 -5.16 23.85 10.76
N LEU A 685 -6.37 23.80 11.29
CA LEU A 685 -6.72 24.36 12.60
C LEU A 685 -6.50 23.30 13.71
N PRO A 686 -6.18 23.71 14.95
CA PRO A 686 -6.06 22.77 16.05
C PRO A 686 -7.42 22.19 16.44
N LEU A 687 -7.43 20.95 16.91
CA LEU A 687 -8.58 20.34 17.57
C LEU A 687 -8.70 20.92 18.99
N GLU A 688 -9.82 21.56 19.30
CA GLU A 688 -10.16 21.93 20.68
C GLU A 688 -10.71 20.72 21.45
N LEU A 689 -10.12 20.40 22.59
CA LEU A 689 -10.57 19.31 23.46
C LEU A 689 -10.38 19.68 24.93
N GLN A 690 -11.46 19.62 25.71
CA GLN A 690 -11.35 19.73 27.17
C GLN A 690 -10.44 18.63 27.70
N ALA A 691 -9.41 19.00 28.45
CA ALA A 691 -8.41 18.10 29.01
C ALA A 691 -9.12 16.94 29.73
N PRO A 692 -9.01 15.69 29.24
CA PRO A 692 -9.76 14.59 29.84
C PRO A 692 -9.25 14.26 31.25
N LYS A 693 -10.15 13.74 32.09
CA LYS A 693 -9.71 12.93 33.24
C LYS A 693 -9.12 11.61 32.76
N VAL A 694 -8.40 10.90 33.62
CA VAL A 694 -7.86 9.56 33.28
C VAL A 694 -8.43 8.53 34.24
N LEU A 695 -9.21 7.59 33.70
CA LEU A 695 -9.76 6.45 34.43
C LEU A 695 -8.86 5.24 34.19
N GLY A 696 -8.20 4.76 35.23
CA GLY A 696 -7.34 3.59 35.19
C GLY A 696 -8.13 2.29 35.31
N VAL A 697 -7.91 1.33 34.42
CA VAL A 697 -8.37 -0.05 34.59
C VAL A 697 -7.15 -0.95 34.79
N HIS A 698 -6.92 -1.34 36.04
CA HIS A 698 -5.80 -2.16 36.43
C HIS A 698 -6.09 -3.64 36.18
N LEU A 699 -5.42 -4.20 35.17
CA LEU A 699 -5.56 -5.59 34.76
C LEU A 699 -4.48 -6.46 35.43
N THR A 700 -4.92 -7.49 36.13
CA THR A 700 -4.04 -8.52 36.72
C THR A 700 -4.40 -9.91 36.19
N GLY A 701 -3.55 -10.91 36.43
CA GLY A 701 -3.79 -12.28 35.95
C GLY A 701 -3.69 -12.43 34.43
N ARG A 702 -4.35 -13.46 33.90
CA ARG A 702 -4.43 -13.79 32.47
C ARG A 702 -5.76 -14.45 32.14
N LEU A 703 -6.34 -14.10 30.99
CA LEU A 703 -7.54 -14.74 30.44
C LEU A 703 -7.31 -16.24 30.20
N SER A 704 -8.30 -17.07 30.50
CA SER A 704 -8.20 -18.52 30.29
C SER A 704 -9.55 -19.14 29.92
N GLY A 705 -9.50 -20.29 29.25
CA GLY A 705 -10.69 -21.03 28.83
C GLY A 705 -11.56 -20.23 27.87
N TRP A 706 -12.80 -19.96 28.29
CA TRP A 706 -13.82 -19.30 27.48
C TRP A 706 -13.76 -17.77 27.50
N ALA A 707 -13.10 -17.18 28.50
CA ALA A 707 -13.02 -15.72 28.62
C ALA A 707 -12.17 -15.13 27.50
N SER A 708 -12.62 -14.00 26.96
CA SER A 708 -11.97 -13.31 25.84
C SER A 708 -11.83 -11.81 26.12
N PRO A 709 -11.07 -11.07 25.29
CA PRO A 709 -10.95 -9.62 25.43
C PRO A 709 -12.31 -8.89 25.43
N LYS A 710 -13.33 -9.44 24.76
CA LYS A 710 -14.68 -8.87 24.78
C LYS A 710 -15.30 -8.84 26.17
N ASP A 711 -14.97 -9.82 27.01
CA ASP A 711 -15.51 -9.93 28.36
C ASP A 711 -14.94 -8.86 29.30
N ILE A 712 -13.71 -8.39 29.04
CA ILE A 712 -13.09 -7.28 29.77
C ILE A 712 -13.94 -6.04 29.62
N ILE A 713 -14.21 -5.63 28.37
CA ILE A 713 -14.99 -4.41 28.13
C ILE A 713 -16.47 -4.58 28.48
N ASN A 714 -17.03 -5.79 28.36
CA ASN A 714 -18.38 -6.06 28.85
C ASN A 714 -18.47 -5.85 30.38
N ALA A 715 -17.49 -6.30 31.15
CA ALA A 715 -17.41 -6.11 32.60
C ALA A 715 -17.18 -4.64 32.98
N VAL A 716 -16.27 -3.96 32.29
CA VAL A 716 -15.97 -2.53 32.50
C VAL A 716 -17.20 -1.68 32.18
N ALA A 717 -17.90 -1.94 31.08
CA ALA A 717 -19.15 -1.27 30.73
C ALA A 717 -20.23 -1.48 31.80
N GLY A 718 -20.35 -2.70 32.34
CA GLY A 718 -21.27 -2.96 33.45
C GLY A 718 -20.91 -2.24 34.76
N THR A 719 -19.64 -1.95 34.97
CA THR A 719 -19.16 -1.21 36.15
C THR A 719 -19.34 0.29 35.98
N LEU A 720 -19.02 0.82 34.79
CA LEU A 720 -19.06 2.26 34.50
C LEU A 720 -20.45 2.75 34.10
N SER A 721 -21.33 1.88 33.64
CA SER A 721 -22.52 2.24 32.85
C SER A 721 -22.19 3.00 31.57
N VAL A 722 -23.21 3.36 30.78
CA VAL A 722 -23.07 4.19 29.58
C VAL A 722 -22.62 5.65 29.84
N LYS A 723 -22.48 6.06 31.11
CA LYS A 723 -22.12 7.44 31.48
C LYS A 723 -20.77 7.57 32.19
N GLY A 724 -20.27 6.52 32.82
CA GLY A 724 -19.13 6.61 33.75
C GLY A 724 -17.80 7.01 33.11
N GLY A 725 -17.64 6.85 31.79
CA GLY A 725 -16.45 7.29 31.07
C GLY A 725 -16.49 8.74 30.58
N THR A 726 -17.63 9.44 30.69
CA THR A 726 -17.82 10.77 30.08
C THR A 726 -16.75 11.78 30.52
N GLY A 727 -16.08 12.41 29.56
CA GLY A 727 -15.03 13.40 29.82
C GLY A 727 -13.69 12.79 30.28
N SER A 728 -13.54 11.47 30.21
CA SER A 728 -12.34 10.74 30.61
C SER A 728 -11.74 9.95 29.46
N ILE A 729 -10.44 9.68 29.53
CA ILE A 729 -9.77 8.61 28.76
C ILE A 729 -9.70 7.39 29.68
N ILE A 730 -10.09 6.23 29.16
CA ILE A 730 -9.88 4.96 29.86
C ILE A 730 -8.49 4.44 29.51
N GLU A 731 -7.60 4.39 30.50
CA GLU A 731 -6.25 3.84 30.35
C GLU A 731 -6.18 2.48 31.04
N TYR A 732 -5.91 1.43 30.26
CA TYR A 732 -5.70 0.09 30.80
C TYR A 732 -4.24 -0.07 31.20
N PHE A 733 -3.95 -0.56 32.40
CA PHE A 733 -2.57 -0.73 32.88
C PHE A 733 -2.43 -1.99 33.75
N GLY A 734 -1.20 -2.29 34.18
CA GLY A 734 -0.92 -3.48 35.00
C GLY A 734 -0.46 -4.71 34.20
N PRO A 735 -0.01 -5.77 34.88
CA PRO A 735 0.65 -6.92 34.25
C PRO A 735 -0.26 -7.71 33.30
N GLY A 736 -1.58 -7.68 33.51
CA GLY A 736 -2.56 -8.35 32.66
C GLY A 736 -2.57 -7.81 31.22
N THR A 737 -2.23 -6.53 31.02
CA THR A 737 -2.14 -5.90 29.69
C THR A 737 -1.14 -6.62 28.78
N GLN A 738 -0.03 -7.10 29.33
CA GLN A 738 1.04 -7.81 28.62
C GLN A 738 0.65 -9.23 28.18
N THR A 739 -0.56 -9.68 28.54
CA THR A 739 -1.08 -11.02 28.19
C THR A 739 -2.06 -10.99 27.02
N LEU A 740 -2.49 -9.80 26.59
CA LEU A 740 -3.49 -9.64 25.53
C LEU A 740 -2.84 -9.48 24.15
N SER A 741 -3.54 -9.89 23.11
CA SER A 741 -3.16 -9.60 21.73
C SER A 741 -3.45 -8.13 21.37
N ALA A 742 -2.80 -7.62 20.33
CA ALA A 742 -3.07 -6.26 19.83
C ALA A 742 -4.53 -6.07 19.39
N THR A 743 -5.12 -7.08 18.73
CA THR A 743 -6.51 -7.06 18.30
C THR A 743 -7.48 -7.21 19.46
N GLY A 744 -7.13 -7.98 20.50
CA GLY A 744 -7.90 -8.06 21.74
C GLY A 744 -7.92 -6.74 22.50
N MET A 745 -6.78 -6.05 22.59
CA MET A 745 -6.72 -4.68 23.14
C MET A 745 -7.57 -3.71 22.30
N ALA A 746 -7.58 -3.86 20.97
CA ALA A 746 -8.42 -3.05 20.09
C ALA A 746 -9.92 -3.29 20.33
N THR A 747 -10.36 -4.54 20.50
CA THR A 747 -11.75 -4.88 20.91
C THR A 747 -12.16 -4.14 22.19
N VAL A 748 -11.28 -4.14 23.19
CA VAL A 748 -11.52 -3.49 24.47
C VAL A 748 -11.65 -1.97 24.31
N CYS A 749 -10.72 -1.35 23.57
CA CYS A 749 -10.77 0.09 23.33
C CYS A 749 -11.95 0.52 22.46
N ASN A 750 -12.33 -0.28 21.47
CA ASN A 750 -13.46 -0.02 20.56
C ASN A 750 -14.76 0.21 21.33
N MET A 751 -15.11 -0.72 22.21
CA MET A 751 -16.36 -0.68 22.97
C MET A 751 -16.25 0.19 24.24
N GLY A 752 -15.05 0.73 24.53
CA GLY A 752 -14.88 1.84 25.48
C GLY A 752 -15.72 3.07 25.13
N ALA A 753 -16.00 3.28 23.84
CA ALA A 753 -16.91 4.32 23.36
C ALA A 753 -18.31 4.26 24.03
N GLU A 754 -18.75 3.06 24.41
CA GLU A 754 -20.11 2.86 24.93
C GLU A 754 -20.27 3.21 26.40
N THR A 755 -19.17 3.54 27.06
CA THR A 755 -19.14 4.10 28.42
C THR A 755 -19.19 5.64 28.41
N GLY A 756 -19.19 6.25 27.23
CA GLY A 756 -19.10 7.71 27.04
C GLY A 756 -17.66 8.26 27.05
N ALA A 757 -16.65 7.40 27.14
CA ALA A 757 -15.24 7.81 27.15
C ALA A 757 -14.83 8.62 25.91
N THR A 758 -13.94 9.60 26.10
CA THR A 758 -13.35 10.38 24.98
C THR A 758 -12.55 9.46 24.06
N THR A 759 -11.76 8.56 24.65
CA THR A 759 -11.10 7.43 23.99
C THR A 759 -10.66 6.39 25.03
N SER A 760 -10.02 5.31 24.59
CA SER A 760 -9.47 4.26 25.44
C SER A 760 -8.11 3.85 24.89
N ILE A 761 -7.15 3.53 25.76
CA ILE A 761 -5.77 3.26 25.34
C ILE A 761 -5.10 2.18 26.21
N PHE A 762 -4.25 1.36 25.58
CA PHE A 762 -3.30 0.47 26.26
C PHE A 762 -1.87 1.00 26.09
N PRO A 763 -1.01 0.92 27.12
CA PRO A 763 0.42 1.16 26.98
C PRO A 763 1.05 0.09 26.10
N TYR A 764 2.27 0.35 25.62
CA TYR A 764 2.94 -0.58 24.73
C TYR A 764 3.05 -2.00 25.33
N ALA A 765 2.74 -2.99 24.50
CA ALA A 765 2.99 -4.40 24.76
C ALA A 765 3.70 -5.02 23.54
N PRO A 766 4.55 -6.04 23.71
CA PRO A 766 5.28 -6.68 22.61
C PRO A 766 4.37 -7.14 21.46
N GLN A 767 3.16 -7.59 21.78
CA GLN A 767 2.13 -8.03 20.82
C GLN A 767 1.74 -6.94 19.83
N MET A 768 1.87 -5.65 20.20
CA MET A 768 1.66 -4.53 19.28
C MET A 768 2.73 -4.51 18.18
N ALA A 769 4.00 -4.71 18.53
CA ALA A 769 5.07 -4.81 17.54
C ALA A 769 4.95 -6.08 16.69
N ASP A 770 4.53 -7.20 17.27
CA ASP A 770 4.26 -8.43 16.51
C ASP A 770 3.12 -8.24 15.50
N TYR A 771 2.05 -7.54 15.90
CA TYR A 771 0.95 -7.18 15.00
C TYR A 771 1.39 -6.21 13.88
N LEU A 772 2.20 -5.20 14.20
CA LEU A 772 2.80 -4.31 13.19
C LEU A 772 3.62 -5.11 12.17
N ARG A 773 4.48 -6.03 12.62
CA ARG A 773 5.28 -6.89 11.74
C ARG A 773 4.43 -7.85 10.92
N ALA A 774 3.40 -8.45 11.51
CA ALA A 774 2.46 -9.32 10.79
C ALA A 774 1.70 -8.57 9.68
N ASN A 775 1.52 -7.26 9.83
CA ASN A 775 0.95 -6.36 8.82
C ASN A 775 2.02 -5.65 7.97
N HIS A 776 3.23 -6.21 7.88
CA HIS A 776 4.34 -5.71 7.02
C HIS A 776 4.85 -4.30 7.38
N ARG A 777 4.58 -3.84 8.61
CA ARG A 777 5.06 -2.54 9.14
C ARG A 777 6.28 -2.72 10.03
N HIS A 778 7.32 -3.38 9.51
CA HIS A 778 8.55 -3.69 10.24
C HIS A 778 9.29 -2.45 10.73
N GLU A 779 9.44 -1.44 9.87
CA GLU A 779 10.12 -0.18 10.22
C GLU A 779 9.41 0.55 11.37
N MET A 780 8.07 0.57 11.35
CA MET A 780 7.28 1.14 12.44
C MET A 780 7.42 0.33 13.72
N ALA A 781 7.42 -1.00 13.63
CA ALA A 781 7.63 -1.87 14.79
C ALA A 781 8.99 -1.62 15.45
N ASP A 782 10.04 -1.44 14.64
CA ASP A 782 11.40 -1.20 15.13
C ASP A 782 11.54 0.23 15.71
N ALA A 783 10.90 1.23 15.09
CA ALA A 783 10.83 2.60 15.61
C ALA A 783 10.13 2.64 16.98
N VAL A 784 8.97 2.00 17.10
CA VAL A 784 8.22 1.87 18.36
C VAL A 784 9.06 1.15 19.43
N GLN A 785 9.77 0.08 19.06
CA GLN A 785 10.65 -0.63 19.98
C GLN A 785 11.81 0.22 20.50
N SER A 786 12.27 1.21 19.73
CA SER A 786 13.35 2.12 20.16
C SER A 786 12.96 3.11 21.25
N ILE A 787 11.65 3.35 21.46
CA ILE A 787 11.12 4.35 22.40
C ILE A 787 10.20 3.74 23.47
N VAL A 788 10.27 2.42 23.70
CA VAL A 788 9.41 1.71 24.67
C VAL A 788 9.30 2.37 26.05
N PRO A 789 10.38 2.92 26.65
CA PRO A 789 10.26 3.61 27.94
C PRO A 789 9.28 4.80 27.94
N GLU A 790 9.15 5.51 26.81
CA GLU A 790 8.23 6.64 26.64
C GLU A 790 6.80 6.17 26.37
N LEU A 791 6.61 4.90 26.00
CA LEU A 791 5.32 4.30 25.66
C LEU A 791 4.63 3.62 26.86
N GLN A 792 4.97 4.06 28.06
CA GLN A 792 4.43 3.60 29.34
C GLN A 792 4.05 4.82 30.20
N ALA A 793 3.14 4.62 31.15
CA ALA A 793 2.89 5.60 32.19
C ALA A 793 4.15 5.82 33.04
N ASP A 794 4.33 7.02 33.58
CA ASP A 794 5.40 7.28 34.54
C ASP A 794 5.19 6.50 35.84
N GLN A 795 6.29 6.20 36.51
CA GLN A 795 6.22 5.63 37.85
C GLN A 795 5.52 6.61 38.80
N GLY A 796 4.45 6.16 39.44
CA GLY A 796 3.64 7.00 40.34
C GLY A 796 2.63 7.90 39.62
N ALA A 797 2.33 7.65 38.34
CA ALA A 797 1.24 8.32 37.64
C ALA A 797 -0.11 8.13 38.38
N GLU A 798 -0.84 9.24 38.54
CA GLU A 798 -2.11 9.26 39.26
C GLU A 798 -3.31 9.17 38.30
N TYR A 799 -4.25 8.30 38.63
CA TYR A 799 -5.53 8.13 37.94
C TYR A 799 -6.65 8.77 38.76
N ASP A 800 -7.60 9.45 38.10
CA ASP A 800 -8.75 10.09 38.76
C ASP A 800 -9.69 9.06 39.40
N GLN A 801 -9.73 7.85 38.83
CA GLN A 801 -10.46 6.69 39.32
C GLN A 801 -9.74 5.42 38.87
N VAL A 802 -9.76 4.37 39.69
CA VAL A 802 -9.19 3.06 39.35
C VAL A 802 -10.26 1.97 39.47
N ILE A 803 -10.32 1.09 38.48
CA ILE A 803 -11.08 -0.17 38.49
C ILE A 803 -10.09 -1.32 38.48
N GLU A 804 -10.23 -2.23 39.43
CA GLU A 804 -9.43 -3.46 39.51
C GLU A 804 -10.15 -4.61 38.80
N LEU A 805 -9.45 -5.31 37.91
CA LEU A 805 -10.00 -6.47 37.21
C LEU A 805 -8.96 -7.60 37.10
N ASP A 806 -9.25 -8.72 37.75
CA ASP A 806 -8.45 -9.94 37.63
C ASP A 806 -8.95 -10.81 36.47
N LEU A 807 -8.14 -10.86 35.40
CA LEU A 807 -8.43 -11.62 34.19
C LEU A 807 -8.52 -13.13 34.42
N SER A 808 -7.93 -13.65 35.49
CA SER A 808 -7.97 -15.09 35.81
C SER A 808 -9.27 -15.52 36.48
N THR A 809 -10.05 -14.58 37.02
CA THR A 809 -11.39 -14.85 37.59
C THR A 809 -12.52 -14.38 36.69
N LEU A 810 -12.21 -13.64 35.62
CA LEU A 810 -13.18 -13.15 34.66
C LEU A 810 -13.81 -14.33 33.90
N GLU A 811 -15.11 -14.51 34.08
CA GLU A 811 -15.91 -15.46 33.29
C GLU A 811 -16.55 -14.78 32.06
N PRO A 812 -16.96 -15.54 31.03
CA PRO A 812 -17.61 -14.97 29.85
C PRO A 812 -18.90 -14.20 30.19
N ARG A 813 -19.19 -13.12 29.48
CA ARG A 813 -20.32 -12.23 29.78
C ARG A 813 -21.16 -11.89 28.55
N ILE A 814 -22.45 -11.65 28.79
CA ILE A 814 -23.41 -11.23 27.77
C ILE A 814 -24.05 -9.92 28.23
N ASN A 815 -24.03 -8.91 27.37
CA ASN A 815 -24.60 -7.59 27.66
C ASN A 815 -25.90 -7.35 26.87
N GLY A 816 -26.94 -6.81 27.51
CA GLY A 816 -28.20 -6.45 26.85
C GLY A 816 -29.47 -6.83 27.59
N PRO A 817 -30.66 -6.59 27.00
CA PRO A 817 -30.89 -6.52 25.55
C PRO A 817 -30.96 -5.14 24.88
N PHE A 818 -31.08 -4.04 25.65
CA PHE A 818 -31.32 -2.69 25.09
C PHE A 818 -30.24 -1.66 25.42
N THR A 819 -29.22 -2.08 26.15
CA THR A 819 -28.11 -1.23 26.58
C THR A 819 -26.82 -2.05 26.68
N PRO A 820 -25.67 -1.48 26.28
CA PRO A 820 -24.40 -2.21 26.26
C PRO A 820 -23.79 -2.40 27.65
N ASP A 821 -24.34 -1.79 28.69
CA ASP A 821 -23.86 -1.87 30.07
C ASP A 821 -24.62 -2.86 30.97
N LEU A 822 -25.72 -3.46 30.52
CA LEU A 822 -26.41 -4.50 31.29
C LEU A 822 -25.63 -5.82 31.19
N SER A 823 -24.56 -5.94 31.99
CA SER A 823 -23.56 -7.01 31.87
C SER A 823 -23.78 -8.17 32.82
N THR A 824 -24.23 -9.30 32.26
CA THR A 824 -24.55 -10.50 33.03
C THR A 824 -23.54 -11.60 32.71
N PRO A 825 -22.88 -12.20 33.72
CA PRO A 825 -22.01 -13.33 33.50
C PRO A 825 -22.77 -14.56 32.99
N VAL A 826 -22.13 -15.38 32.15
CA VAL A 826 -22.78 -16.51 31.46
C VAL A 826 -23.37 -17.53 32.43
N SER A 827 -22.74 -17.73 33.60
CA SER A 827 -23.19 -18.63 34.67
C SER A 827 -24.55 -18.25 35.26
N ARG A 828 -24.92 -16.96 35.22
CA ARG A 828 -26.20 -16.42 35.73
C ARG A 828 -27.16 -15.97 34.63
N PHE A 829 -26.75 -16.09 33.37
CA PHE A 829 -27.50 -15.50 32.26
C PHE A 829 -28.84 -16.21 32.01
N GLY A 830 -28.90 -17.53 32.19
CA GLY A 830 -30.16 -18.29 32.07
C GLY A 830 -31.21 -17.87 33.10
N GLU A 831 -30.80 -17.64 34.35
CA GLU A 831 -31.66 -17.14 35.42
C GLU A 831 -32.18 -15.73 35.09
N ALA A 832 -31.28 -14.82 34.68
CA ALA A 832 -31.65 -13.46 34.29
C ALA A 832 -32.63 -13.43 33.10
N ALA A 833 -32.42 -14.29 32.10
CA ALA A 833 -33.32 -14.40 30.96
C ALA A 833 -34.73 -14.86 31.36
N ALA A 834 -34.84 -15.79 32.31
CA ALA A 834 -36.11 -16.24 32.85
C ALA A 834 -36.79 -15.17 33.73
N GLU A 835 -36.03 -14.50 34.60
CA GLU A 835 -36.53 -13.45 35.50
C GLU A 835 -37.10 -12.27 34.70
N HIS A 836 -36.38 -11.82 33.67
CA HIS A 836 -36.80 -10.70 32.83
C HIS A 836 -37.75 -11.09 31.69
N GLN A 837 -38.10 -12.38 31.56
CA GLN A 837 -39.02 -12.90 30.54
C GLN A 837 -38.60 -12.52 29.11
N TRP A 838 -37.30 -12.52 28.82
CA TRP A 838 -36.82 -12.27 27.46
C TRP A 838 -37.20 -13.43 26.53
N PRO A 839 -37.49 -13.18 25.23
CA PRO A 839 -37.76 -14.26 24.28
C PRO A 839 -36.61 -15.26 24.26
N GLY A 840 -36.88 -16.49 24.71
CA GLY A 840 -35.85 -17.52 24.88
C GLY A 840 -35.29 -18.06 23.57
N ASP A 841 -36.01 -17.86 22.47
CA ASP A 841 -35.64 -18.33 21.14
C ASP A 841 -34.73 -17.30 20.43
N LEU A 842 -33.51 -17.69 20.12
CA LEU A 842 -32.59 -16.91 19.31
C LEU A 842 -32.94 -17.09 17.83
N THR A 843 -33.07 -15.97 17.13
CA THR A 843 -33.54 -15.96 15.73
C THR A 843 -32.44 -15.66 14.71
N ALA A 844 -31.31 -15.11 15.15
CA ALA A 844 -30.13 -14.88 14.31
C ALA A 844 -28.87 -14.78 15.17
N ALA A 845 -27.74 -15.23 14.62
CA ALA A 845 -26.40 -15.05 15.15
C ALA A 845 -25.59 -14.20 14.19
N LEU A 846 -24.87 -13.21 14.70
CA LEU A 846 -24.00 -12.37 13.90
C LEU A 846 -22.61 -12.29 14.53
N ILE A 847 -21.57 -12.62 13.77
CA ILE A 847 -20.18 -12.44 14.20
C ILE A 847 -19.40 -11.55 13.23
N GLY A 848 -18.41 -10.85 13.76
CA GLY A 848 -17.55 -9.94 13.01
C GLY A 848 -17.73 -8.48 13.36
N SER A 849 -17.87 -7.63 12.33
CA SER A 849 -17.79 -6.16 12.38
C SER A 849 -16.44 -5.64 12.88
N CYS A 850 -16.30 -4.33 13.13
CA CYS A 850 -15.03 -3.76 13.60
C CYS A 850 -14.60 -4.23 15.00
N THR A 851 -15.52 -4.73 15.83
CA THR A 851 -15.21 -5.05 17.24
C THR A 851 -14.55 -6.42 17.40
N ASN A 852 -15.02 -7.44 16.67
CA ASN A 852 -14.61 -8.83 16.84
C ASN A 852 -14.54 -9.58 15.50
N SER A 853 -13.72 -9.08 14.55
CA SER A 853 -13.48 -9.72 13.25
C SER A 853 -12.02 -10.02 12.94
N SER A 854 -11.15 -9.97 13.95
CA SER A 854 -9.73 -10.26 13.77
C SER A 854 -9.46 -11.73 13.45
N PHE A 855 -8.19 -12.03 13.10
CA PHE A 855 -7.73 -13.39 12.91
C PHE A 855 -7.98 -14.27 14.16
N GLU A 856 -7.70 -13.72 15.34
CA GLU A 856 -7.93 -14.40 16.61
C GLU A 856 -9.41 -14.68 16.87
N ASP A 857 -10.25 -13.65 16.72
CA ASP A 857 -11.71 -13.72 16.94
C ASP A 857 -12.34 -14.82 16.08
N MET A 858 -12.07 -14.77 14.78
CA MET A 858 -12.65 -15.68 13.80
C MET A 858 -12.09 -17.10 13.95
N GLY A 859 -10.81 -17.25 14.31
CA GLY A 859 -10.23 -18.56 14.59
C GLY A 859 -10.82 -19.22 15.86
N ARG A 860 -11.07 -18.44 16.93
CA ARG A 860 -11.72 -18.94 18.15
C ARG A 860 -13.16 -19.40 17.86
N ALA A 861 -13.91 -18.60 17.10
CA ALA A 861 -15.24 -18.94 16.64
C ALA A 861 -15.24 -20.19 15.73
N ALA A 862 -14.30 -20.29 14.79
CA ALA A 862 -14.17 -21.43 13.90
C ALA A 862 -13.77 -22.72 14.62
N SER A 863 -13.01 -22.63 15.72
CA SER A 863 -12.68 -23.78 16.58
C SER A 863 -13.94 -24.45 17.12
N LEU A 864 -14.91 -23.68 17.61
CA LEU A 864 -16.18 -24.23 18.12
C LEU A 864 -17.08 -24.72 16.98
N ALA A 865 -17.13 -23.98 15.88
CA ALA A 865 -17.83 -24.41 14.68
C ALA A 865 -17.32 -25.78 14.18
N GLN A 866 -16.01 -25.99 14.19
CA GLN A 866 -15.41 -27.27 13.80
C GLN A 866 -15.76 -28.40 14.78
N GLN A 867 -15.71 -28.15 16.10
CA GLN A 867 -16.12 -29.15 17.10
C GLN A 867 -17.58 -29.60 16.88
N ALA A 868 -18.47 -28.67 16.57
CA ALA A 868 -19.87 -28.96 16.28
C ALA A 868 -20.03 -29.77 14.98
N LEU A 869 -19.31 -29.41 13.90
CA LEU A 869 -19.28 -30.17 12.65
C LEU A 869 -18.80 -31.61 12.86
N ASP A 870 -17.72 -31.79 13.63
CA ASP A 870 -17.15 -33.11 13.92
C ASP A 870 -18.11 -34.00 14.73
N ALA A 871 -18.96 -33.38 15.55
CA ALA A 871 -20.04 -34.04 16.29
C ALA A 871 -21.32 -34.27 15.47
N GLY A 872 -21.35 -33.82 14.20
CA GLY A 872 -22.50 -33.91 13.31
C GLY A 872 -23.65 -32.95 13.66
N LEU A 873 -23.38 -31.88 14.42
CA LEU A 873 -24.37 -30.86 14.75
C LEU A 873 -24.59 -29.91 13.57
N GLU A 874 -25.83 -29.48 13.41
CA GLU A 874 -26.26 -28.50 12.40
C GLU A 874 -26.67 -27.19 13.08
N LEU A 875 -26.45 -26.06 12.40
CA LEU A 875 -26.94 -24.77 12.86
C LEU A 875 -28.46 -24.79 13.04
N LYS A 876 -28.95 -24.19 14.14
CA LYS A 876 -30.38 -24.12 14.45
C LYS A 876 -31.02 -22.80 14.07
N MET A 877 -30.21 -21.82 13.66
CA MET A 877 -30.63 -20.49 13.25
C MET A 877 -29.64 -19.90 12.23
N PRO A 878 -30.03 -18.86 11.47
CA PRO A 878 -29.13 -18.16 10.55
C PRO A 878 -27.89 -17.60 11.25
N LEU A 879 -26.73 -17.81 10.64
CA LEU A 879 -25.44 -17.27 11.05
C LEU A 879 -24.92 -16.33 9.97
N LEU A 880 -24.69 -15.06 10.33
CA LEU A 880 -24.13 -14.05 9.45
C LEU A 880 -22.70 -13.73 9.89
N VAL A 881 -21.75 -13.76 8.96
CA VAL A 881 -20.32 -13.58 9.25
C VAL A 881 -19.78 -12.41 8.43
N SER A 882 -19.24 -11.38 9.08
CA SER A 882 -18.66 -10.20 8.43
C SER A 882 -17.17 -10.04 8.78
N PRO A 883 -16.26 -10.36 7.84
CA PRO A 883 -14.84 -10.05 7.99
C PRO A 883 -14.61 -8.52 8.03
N GLY A 884 -13.60 -8.07 8.78
CA GLY A 884 -13.36 -6.64 8.98
C GLY A 884 -12.72 -5.93 7.79
N SER A 885 -11.97 -6.63 6.94
CA SER A 885 -11.33 -6.08 5.74
C SER A 885 -11.08 -7.15 4.68
N VAL A 886 -10.77 -6.73 3.45
CA VAL A 886 -10.37 -7.65 2.37
C VAL A 886 -9.09 -8.41 2.73
N GLN A 887 -8.12 -7.73 3.35
CA GLN A 887 -6.88 -8.35 3.84
C GLN A 887 -7.18 -9.42 4.90
N THR A 888 -8.01 -9.10 5.89
CA THR A 888 -8.41 -10.06 6.91
C THR A 888 -9.21 -11.21 6.30
N ARG A 889 -10.17 -10.95 5.41
CA ARG A 889 -10.95 -11.99 4.71
C ARG A 889 -10.04 -13.00 4.01
N GLU A 890 -9.13 -12.52 3.18
CA GLU A 890 -8.25 -13.41 2.40
C GLU A 890 -7.28 -14.19 3.30
N THR A 891 -6.80 -13.55 4.36
CA THR A 891 -5.97 -14.21 5.38
C THR A 891 -6.74 -15.34 6.08
N LEU A 892 -8.00 -15.10 6.44
CA LEU A 892 -8.89 -16.10 7.04
C LEU A 892 -9.26 -17.21 6.04
N GLN A 893 -9.38 -16.89 4.76
CA GLN A 893 -9.61 -17.87 3.70
C GLN A 893 -8.41 -18.80 3.53
N ASP A 894 -7.18 -18.27 3.41
CA ASP A 894 -5.94 -19.06 3.28
C ASP A 894 -5.68 -19.93 4.51
N ALA A 895 -6.01 -19.41 5.71
CA ALA A 895 -5.89 -20.17 6.95
C ALA A 895 -6.96 -21.25 7.14
N GLY A 896 -7.92 -21.39 6.21
CA GLY A 896 -8.99 -22.37 6.31
C GLY A 896 -10.06 -22.04 7.37
N ILE A 897 -10.08 -20.82 7.88
CA ILE A 897 -11.05 -20.36 8.91
C ILE A 897 -12.42 -20.07 8.29
N LEU A 898 -12.49 -19.26 7.22
CA LEU A 898 -13.77 -18.99 6.53
C LEU A 898 -14.45 -20.24 5.97
N PRO A 899 -13.73 -21.19 5.35
CA PRO A 899 -14.31 -22.47 4.92
C PRO A 899 -15.06 -23.25 6.00
N VAL A 900 -14.71 -23.08 7.28
CA VAL A 900 -15.45 -23.71 8.39
C VAL A 900 -16.88 -23.15 8.48
N PHE A 901 -17.02 -21.82 8.40
CA PHE A 901 -18.33 -21.16 8.42
C PHE A 901 -19.13 -21.43 7.14
N GLU A 902 -18.48 -21.48 5.98
CA GLU A 902 -19.12 -21.82 4.71
C GLU A 902 -19.74 -23.23 4.75
N ARG A 903 -19.01 -24.22 5.32
CA ARG A 903 -19.55 -25.59 5.51
C ARG A 903 -20.72 -25.67 6.49
N LEU A 904 -20.82 -24.72 7.41
CA LEU A 904 -21.99 -24.59 8.28
C LEU A 904 -23.21 -23.97 7.59
N GLY A 905 -23.05 -23.45 6.36
CA GLY A 905 -24.10 -22.71 5.68
C GLY A 905 -24.26 -21.28 6.18
N ALA A 906 -23.21 -20.70 6.78
CA ALA A 906 -23.22 -19.30 7.19
C ALA A 906 -23.36 -18.36 5.97
N THR A 907 -24.07 -17.25 6.13
CA THR A 907 -24.11 -16.18 5.14
C THR A 907 -22.89 -15.28 5.30
N MET A 908 -21.96 -15.36 4.34
CA MET A 908 -20.80 -14.47 4.28
C MET A 908 -21.25 -13.09 3.81
N LEU A 909 -21.16 -12.10 4.69
CA LEU A 909 -21.48 -10.70 4.41
C LEU A 909 -20.28 -9.96 3.82
N PRO A 910 -20.47 -8.84 3.10
CA PRO A 910 -19.38 -7.96 2.68
C PRO A 910 -18.49 -7.47 3.85
N ASN A 911 -17.27 -7.00 3.51
CA ASN A 911 -16.37 -6.35 4.47
C ASN A 911 -16.84 -4.91 4.76
N ALA A 912 -17.93 -4.79 5.49
CA ALA A 912 -18.67 -3.55 5.73
C ALA A 912 -19.39 -3.60 7.07
N CYS A 913 -19.85 -2.45 7.59
CA CYS A 913 -20.56 -2.38 8.86
C CYS A 913 -21.86 -3.20 8.86
N GLY A 914 -22.62 -3.16 7.76
CA GLY A 914 -23.83 -3.95 7.56
C GLY A 914 -24.83 -3.83 8.72
N ALA A 915 -25.24 -4.97 9.27
CA ALA A 915 -26.17 -5.05 10.41
C ALA A 915 -25.72 -4.24 11.64
N CYS A 916 -24.42 -4.05 11.87
CA CYS A 916 -23.91 -3.30 13.04
C CYS A 916 -24.37 -1.84 13.06
N CYS A 917 -24.51 -1.21 11.88
CA CYS A 917 -24.99 0.17 11.75
C CYS A 917 -26.48 0.30 11.43
N GLY A 918 -27.23 -0.82 11.45
CA GLY A 918 -28.63 -0.88 11.03
C GLY A 918 -28.83 -0.96 9.52
N SER A 919 -27.77 -1.26 8.76
CA SER A 919 -27.81 -1.52 7.32
C SER A 919 -28.05 -3.02 7.06
N TRP A 920 -29.12 -3.58 7.64
CA TRP A 920 -29.56 -4.94 7.39
C TRP A 920 -31.03 -4.95 6.97
N GLU A 921 -31.28 -5.47 5.77
CA GLU A 921 -32.63 -5.75 5.31
C GLU A 921 -33.03 -7.15 5.76
N ARG A 922 -33.56 -7.23 6.99
CA ARG A 922 -34.04 -8.47 7.58
C ARG A 922 -35.41 -8.84 7.01
N VAL A 923 -35.52 -10.03 6.41
CA VAL A 923 -36.73 -10.47 5.67
C VAL A 923 -37.36 -11.76 6.21
N ASP A 924 -36.73 -12.42 7.18
CA ASP A 924 -37.18 -13.69 7.77
C ASP A 924 -38.39 -13.52 8.71
N MET A 925 -38.69 -12.30 9.17
CA MET A 925 -39.84 -12.05 10.04
C MET A 925 -40.46 -10.65 9.87
N PRO A 926 -41.78 -10.49 10.15
CA PRO A 926 -42.42 -9.18 10.14
C PRO A 926 -41.87 -8.25 11.23
N LYS A 927 -41.77 -6.95 10.93
CA LYS A 927 -41.46 -5.92 11.93
C LYS A 927 -42.51 -5.89 13.04
N GLY A 928 -42.07 -5.65 14.27
CA GLY A 928 -42.92 -5.69 15.47
C GLY A 928 -43.05 -7.08 16.11
N THR A 929 -42.41 -8.11 15.55
CA THR A 929 -42.36 -9.44 16.17
C THR A 929 -41.33 -9.44 17.30
N PRO A 930 -41.68 -9.77 18.55
CA PRO A 930 -40.71 -9.92 19.63
C PRO A 930 -39.77 -11.11 19.36
N ASN A 931 -38.46 -10.88 19.47
CA ASN A 931 -37.46 -11.91 19.21
C ASN A 931 -36.13 -11.56 19.90
N SER A 932 -35.24 -12.56 20.00
CA SER A 932 -33.87 -12.34 20.48
C SER A 932 -32.85 -12.58 19.37
N ILE A 933 -31.78 -11.78 19.37
CA ILE A 933 -30.60 -11.89 18.52
C ILE A 933 -29.37 -11.87 19.42
N ILE A 934 -28.36 -12.65 19.09
CA ILE A 934 -27.05 -12.56 19.74
C ILE A 934 -25.97 -12.19 18.72
N THR A 935 -25.10 -11.26 19.09
CA THR A 935 -24.09 -10.70 18.18
C THR A 935 -22.75 -10.42 18.87
N SER A 936 -21.66 -10.45 18.10
CA SER A 936 -20.34 -10.05 18.56
C SER A 936 -20.05 -8.54 18.40
N TYR A 937 -21.05 -7.73 18.11
CA TYR A 937 -20.90 -6.28 17.93
C TYR A 937 -20.81 -5.52 19.27
N ASN A 938 -21.04 -4.21 19.25
CA ASN A 938 -20.86 -3.28 20.38
C ASN A 938 -22.12 -2.51 20.80
N ARG A 939 -23.15 -2.43 19.94
CA ARG A 939 -24.41 -1.71 20.24
C ARG A 939 -25.65 -2.58 20.09
N ASN A 940 -26.54 -2.46 21.07
CA ASN A 940 -27.80 -3.19 21.16
C ASN A 940 -29.00 -2.28 21.51
N PHE A 941 -28.96 -1.00 21.17
CA PHE A 941 -30.12 -0.13 21.35
C PHE A 941 -31.34 -0.65 20.57
N SER A 942 -32.55 -0.36 21.04
CA SER A 942 -33.79 -0.79 20.40
C SER A 942 -33.83 -0.42 18.91
N GLY A 943 -34.15 -1.41 18.05
CA GLY A 943 -34.20 -1.26 16.60
C GLY A 943 -32.84 -1.06 15.90
N ARG A 944 -31.71 -1.21 16.60
CA ARG A 944 -30.39 -0.88 16.03
C ARG A 944 -29.97 -1.77 14.86
N LEU A 945 -30.20 -3.08 14.93
CA LEU A 945 -29.68 -4.03 13.92
C LEU A 945 -30.60 -4.16 12.71
N ASP A 946 -31.90 -4.37 12.94
CA ASP A 946 -32.89 -4.73 11.91
C ASP A 946 -34.06 -3.73 11.81
N SER A 947 -33.98 -2.60 12.53
CA SER A 947 -35.06 -1.61 12.64
C SER A 947 -36.37 -2.17 13.23
N ASN A 948 -36.32 -3.25 14.01
CA ASN A 948 -37.43 -3.77 14.79
C ASN A 948 -37.27 -3.39 16.28
N PRO A 949 -38.13 -2.51 16.85
CA PRO A 949 -38.01 -2.09 18.25
C PRO A 949 -38.16 -3.22 19.28
N GLU A 950 -38.93 -4.26 18.93
CA GLU A 950 -39.24 -5.42 19.78
C GLU A 950 -38.12 -6.48 19.81
N THR A 951 -37.02 -6.24 19.09
CA THR A 951 -35.88 -7.15 19.06
C THR A 951 -34.96 -6.92 20.24
N ASN A 952 -34.77 -7.96 21.05
CA ASN A 952 -33.78 -8.02 22.10
C ASN A 952 -32.40 -8.36 21.51
N VAL A 953 -31.42 -7.47 21.62
CA VAL A 953 -30.08 -7.69 21.07
C VAL A 953 -29.06 -7.91 22.19
N PHE A 954 -28.42 -9.08 22.18
CA PHE A 954 -27.42 -9.46 23.17
C PHE A 954 -26.01 -9.41 22.58
N LEU A 955 -25.09 -8.75 23.28
CA LEU A 955 -23.70 -8.57 22.90
C LEU A 955 -22.82 -9.58 23.63
N ALA A 956 -22.07 -10.39 22.89
CA ALA A 956 -21.17 -11.40 23.46
C ALA A 956 -19.86 -11.48 22.67
N SER A 957 -18.97 -12.39 23.05
CA SER A 957 -17.81 -12.76 22.23
C SER A 957 -18.23 -13.63 21.03
N PRO A 958 -17.49 -13.62 19.92
CA PRO A 958 -17.86 -14.39 18.72
C PRO A 958 -17.93 -15.90 18.99
N GLU A 959 -17.10 -16.44 19.88
CA GLU A 959 -17.16 -17.83 20.33
C GLU A 959 -18.47 -18.17 21.07
N LEU A 960 -18.98 -17.30 21.95
CA LEU A 960 -20.26 -17.51 22.62
C LEU A 960 -21.43 -17.45 21.64
N VAL A 961 -21.37 -16.52 20.67
CA VAL A 961 -22.37 -16.41 19.60
C VAL A 961 -22.46 -17.71 18.81
N ILE A 962 -21.33 -18.26 18.36
CA ILE A 962 -21.27 -19.53 17.63
C ILE A 962 -21.82 -20.68 18.46
N ALA A 963 -21.38 -20.82 19.72
CA ALA A 963 -21.83 -21.92 20.57
C ALA A 963 -23.35 -21.91 20.76
N LYS A 964 -23.94 -20.73 20.98
CA LYS A 964 -25.39 -20.58 21.12
C LYS A 964 -26.16 -20.80 19.83
N ALA A 965 -25.58 -20.52 18.66
CA ALA A 965 -26.22 -20.76 17.36
C ALA A 965 -26.57 -22.24 17.08
N PHE A 966 -25.89 -23.19 17.75
CA PHE A 966 -26.23 -24.62 17.70
C PHE A 966 -27.32 -25.05 18.69
N SER A 967 -27.59 -24.23 19.72
CA SER A 967 -28.68 -24.49 20.68
C SER A 967 -29.98 -23.80 20.28
N ARG A 968 -29.90 -22.60 19.68
CA ARG A 968 -31.00 -21.63 19.52
C ARG A 968 -31.56 -21.08 20.84
N GLU A 969 -31.10 -21.59 21.98
CA GLU A 969 -31.63 -21.23 23.30
C GLU A 969 -30.82 -20.09 23.93
N LEU A 970 -31.51 -19.01 24.28
CA LEU A 970 -30.90 -17.85 24.94
C LEU A 970 -30.26 -18.22 26.29
N SER A 971 -30.82 -19.18 27.02
CA SER A 971 -30.35 -19.66 28.32
C SER A 971 -29.16 -20.63 28.25
N PHE A 972 -28.87 -21.24 27.10
CA PHE A 972 -27.84 -22.28 26.97
C PHE A 972 -26.46 -21.77 27.40
N ASN A 973 -25.83 -22.42 28.36
CA ASN A 973 -24.48 -22.09 28.82
C ASN A 973 -23.47 -23.09 28.23
N PRO A 974 -22.69 -22.71 27.18
CA PRO A 974 -21.77 -23.63 26.52
C PRO A 974 -20.58 -24.06 27.40
N THR A 975 -20.37 -23.41 28.56
CA THR A 975 -19.32 -23.78 29.49
C THR A 975 -19.67 -25.00 30.35
N THR A 976 -20.96 -25.27 30.55
CA THR A 976 -21.47 -26.34 31.45
C THR A 976 -22.41 -27.31 30.76
N ASP A 977 -23.22 -26.81 29.83
CA ASP A 977 -24.37 -27.55 29.32
C ASP A 977 -23.98 -28.44 28.13
N THR A 978 -24.85 -29.39 27.81
CA THR A 978 -24.62 -30.35 26.72
C THR A 978 -25.68 -30.24 25.63
N LEU A 979 -25.28 -30.50 24.38
CA LEU A 979 -26.19 -30.66 23.25
C LEU A 979 -26.32 -32.14 22.86
N ALA A 980 -27.46 -32.54 22.31
CA ALA A 980 -27.63 -33.89 21.75
C ALA A 980 -27.10 -33.95 20.32
N THR A 981 -26.17 -34.88 20.06
CA THR A 981 -25.74 -35.22 18.69
C THR A 981 -26.85 -35.94 17.90
N PRO A 982 -26.78 -36.07 16.56
CA PRO A 982 -27.75 -36.87 15.80
C PRO A 982 -27.85 -38.33 16.26
N SER A 983 -26.79 -38.86 16.89
CA SER A 983 -26.77 -40.21 17.47
C SER A 983 -27.40 -40.31 18.88
N GLY A 984 -27.86 -39.19 19.45
CA GLY A 984 -28.42 -39.10 20.80
C GLY A 984 -27.38 -39.02 21.93
N LYS A 985 -26.08 -39.04 21.62
CA LYS A 985 -25.01 -38.87 22.62
C LYS A 985 -24.89 -37.41 23.07
N PRO A 986 -24.57 -37.15 24.36
CA PRO A 986 -24.28 -35.80 24.84
C PRO A 986 -22.96 -35.29 24.25
N PHE A 987 -22.97 -34.05 23.78
CA PHE A 987 -21.82 -33.29 23.28
C PHE A 987 -21.60 -32.07 24.17
N HIS A 988 -20.35 -31.81 24.51
CA HIS A 988 -19.91 -30.66 25.30
C HIS A 988 -18.85 -29.90 24.51
N PHE A 989 -18.94 -28.57 24.46
CA PHE A 989 -17.94 -27.75 23.79
C PHE A 989 -16.68 -27.63 24.65
N LEU A 990 -15.54 -27.91 24.04
CA LEU A 990 -14.25 -27.58 24.65
C LEU A 990 -13.98 -26.08 24.47
N PRO A 991 -13.25 -25.45 25.41
CA PRO A 991 -12.87 -24.04 25.27
C PRO A 991 -12.22 -23.74 23.91
N PRO A 992 -12.55 -22.61 23.27
CA PRO A 992 -12.05 -22.27 21.94
C PRO A 992 -10.52 -22.07 21.94
N ALA A 993 -9.88 -22.51 20.85
CA ALA A 993 -8.45 -22.34 20.65
C ALA A 993 -8.17 -21.66 19.31
N SER A 994 -7.27 -20.67 19.31
CA SER A 994 -6.78 -20.02 18.10
C SER A 994 -5.40 -19.40 18.35
N ALA A 995 -4.62 -19.24 17.29
CA ALA A 995 -3.48 -18.33 17.29
C ALA A 995 -3.98 -16.88 17.24
N SER A 996 -3.22 -15.95 17.84
CA SER A 996 -3.54 -14.51 17.80
C SER A 996 -3.24 -13.87 16.44
N LEU A 997 -2.27 -14.42 15.70
CA LEU A 997 -1.81 -13.92 14.41
C LEU A 997 -1.67 -15.07 13.38
N PRO A 998 -1.82 -14.79 12.08
CA PRO A 998 -1.51 -15.75 11.03
C PRO A 998 -0.01 -16.06 11.00
N SER A 999 0.35 -17.34 10.86
CA SER A 999 1.75 -17.80 10.85
C SER A 999 2.57 -17.25 9.66
N LYS A 1000 1.91 -16.92 8.55
CA LYS A 1000 2.53 -16.34 7.35
C LYS A 1000 2.47 -14.80 7.32
N GLY A 1001 1.96 -14.15 8.37
CA GLY A 1001 1.56 -12.74 8.32
C GLY A 1001 0.24 -12.53 7.56
N TYR A 1002 -0.26 -11.29 7.56
CA TYR A 1002 -1.49 -10.89 6.86
C TYR A 1002 -1.25 -10.75 5.35
N TYR A 1003 -2.27 -10.99 4.54
CA TYR A 1003 -2.16 -10.86 3.08
C TYR A 1003 -2.11 -9.38 2.65
N TYR A 1004 -0.97 -8.88 2.16
CA TYR A 1004 -0.77 -7.43 1.90
C TYR A 1004 -1.31 -6.93 0.55
N LEU A 1005 -1.20 -7.74 -0.51
CA LEU A 1005 -1.40 -7.30 -1.90
C LEU A 1005 -2.83 -6.85 -2.23
N SER A 1006 -3.81 -7.25 -1.43
CA SER A 1006 -5.23 -6.99 -1.73
C SER A 1006 -5.71 -5.65 -1.19
N SER A 1007 -5.07 -5.14 -0.14
CA SER A 1007 -5.30 -3.78 0.37
C SER A 1007 -4.95 -2.71 -0.69
N ASP A 1008 -3.85 -2.90 -1.43
CA ASP A 1008 -3.44 -1.98 -2.51
C ASP A 1008 -4.47 -1.91 -3.66
N SER A 1009 -5.21 -3.01 -3.89
CA SER A 1009 -6.25 -3.05 -4.93
C SER A 1009 -7.54 -2.32 -4.50
N ALA A 1010 -7.82 -2.34 -3.20
CA ALA A 1010 -8.98 -1.75 -2.56
C ALA A 1010 -8.79 -0.25 -2.23
N TYR A 1011 -7.55 0.23 -2.22
CA TYR A 1011 -7.19 1.62 -2.00
C TYR A 1011 -6.96 2.38 -3.31
N SER A 1012 -7.47 3.61 -3.39
CA SER A 1012 -7.19 4.58 -4.44
C SER A 1012 -6.36 5.72 -3.83
N PRO A 1013 -5.05 5.83 -4.13
CA PRO A 1013 -4.27 6.97 -3.70
C PRO A 1013 -4.68 8.25 -4.45
N PRO A 1014 -4.51 9.44 -3.85
CA PRO A 1014 -4.70 10.68 -4.58
C PRO A 1014 -3.68 10.78 -5.74
N PRO A 1015 -4.09 11.26 -6.93
CA PRO A 1015 -3.20 11.35 -8.09
C PRO A 1015 -2.20 12.50 -7.93
N ALA A 1016 -1.02 12.36 -8.55
CA ALA A 1016 0.04 13.38 -8.48
C ALA A 1016 -0.35 14.71 -9.15
N ASN A 1017 -1.24 14.71 -10.16
CA ASN A 1017 -1.80 15.91 -10.78
C ASN A 1017 -3.29 16.02 -10.45
N ARG A 1018 -3.69 17.12 -9.79
CA ARG A 1018 -5.05 17.37 -9.27
C ARG A 1018 -5.73 18.60 -9.88
N ASP A 1019 -5.05 19.33 -10.75
CA ASP A 1019 -5.51 20.65 -11.24
C ASP A 1019 -6.80 20.54 -12.04
N ASN A 1020 -6.89 19.50 -12.86
CA ASN A 1020 -8.04 19.26 -13.76
C ASN A 1020 -9.13 18.37 -13.14
N ILE A 1021 -9.04 18.04 -11.86
CA ILE A 1021 -10.05 17.21 -11.19
C ILE A 1021 -11.17 18.11 -10.70
N SER A 1022 -12.40 17.78 -11.07
CA SER A 1022 -13.62 18.42 -10.56
C SER A 1022 -14.40 17.45 -9.69
N VAL A 1023 -14.86 17.94 -8.55
CA VAL A 1023 -15.70 17.15 -7.64
C VAL A 1023 -17.09 17.01 -8.23
N LYS A 1024 -17.58 15.77 -8.35
CA LYS A 1024 -18.85 15.48 -9.00
C LYS A 1024 -20.02 15.59 -8.02
N ILE A 1025 -20.83 16.63 -8.18
CA ILE A 1025 -22.16 16.75 -7.54
C ILE A 1025 -23.14 17.20 -8.62
N HIS A 1026 -24.17 16.39 -8.92
CA HIS A 1026 -25.17 16.76 -9.91
C HIS A 1026 -26.14 17.82 -9.34
N PRO A 1027 -26.47 18.91 -10.05
CA PRO A 1027 -27.34 19.97 -9.51
C PRO A 1027 -28.75 19.52 -9.12
N SER A 1028 -29.29 18.51 -9.80
CA SER A 1028 -30.60 17.89 -9.49
C SER A 1028 -30.48 16.65 -8.60
N SER A 1029 -29.32 16.44 -7.98
CA SER A 1029 -29.12 15.30 -7.08
C SER A 1029 -30.10 15.38 -5.91
N THR A 1030 -30.65 14.22 -5.54
CA THR A 1030 -31.42 14.09 -4.30
C THR A 1030 -30.57 13.49 -3.16
N ARG A 1031 -29.32 13.12 -3.46
CA ARG A 1031 -28.37 12.43 -2.55
C ARG A 1031 -27.30 13.35 -2.00
N LEU A 1032 -26.86 14.32 -2.81
CA LEU A 1032 -25.78 15.25 -2.52
C LEU A 1032 -26.25 16.69 -2.78
N GLN A 1033 -25.91 17.63 -1.89
CA GLN A 1033 -26.28 19.04 -2.01
C GLN A 1033 -25.08 19.89 -1.59
N LYS A 1034 -24.69 20.87 -2.43
CA LYS A 1034 -23.72 21.89 -2.00
C LYS A 1034 -24.30 22.69 -0.84
N LEU A 1035 -23.48 22.97 0.16
CA LEU A 1035 -23.93 23.69 1.36
C LEU A 1035 -23.69 25.19 1.21
N PRO A 1036 -24.74 26.03 1.14
CA PRO A 1036 -24.56 27.48 1.23
C PRO A 1036 -24.15 27.88 2.67
N PRO A 1037 -23.38 28.97 2.84
CA PRO A 1037 -23.06 29.50 4.15
C PRO A 1037 -24.32 29.80 4.98
N PHE A 1038 -24.30 29.44 6.27
CA PHE A 1038 -25.40 29.82 7.18
C PHE A 1038 -25.40 31.34 7.44
N PRO A 1039 -26.56 31.96 7.70
CA PRO A 1039 -26.61 33.40 7.98
C PRO A 1039 -25.90 33.72 9.31
N PRO A 1040 -25.15 34.83 9.41
CA PRO A 1040 -24.51 35.26 10.66
C PRO A 1040 -25.55 35.63 11.73
N TRP A 1041 -25.11 35.74 12.98
CA TRP A 1041 -25.95 36.23 14.07
C TRP A 1041 -26.41 37.67 13.77
N PRO A 1042 -27.70 38.01 13.98
CA PRO A 1042 -28.23 39.32 13.60
C PRO A 1042 -27.85 40.48 14.53
N GLY A 1043 -26.92 40.28 15.48
CA GLY A 1043 -26.39 41.34 16.34
C GLY A 1043 -27.27 41.74 17.53
N HIS A 1044 -28.33 40.98 17.82
CA HIS A 1044 -29.24 41.25 18.93
C HIS A 1044 -29.72 39.96 19.61
N ASP A 1045 -30.29 40.12 20.80
CA ASP A 1045 -30.88 39.04 21.59
C ASP A 1045 -32.03 38.34 20.85
N PHE A 1046 -32.28 37.06 21.17
CA PHE A 1046 -33.39 36.33 20.59
C PHE A 1046 -34.64 36.52 21.45
N HIS A 1047 -35.63 37.25 20.94
CA HIS A 1047 -36.88 37.52 21.66
C HIS A 1047 -38.03 36.64 21.18
N ASN A 1048 -38.94 36.28 22.11
CA ASN A 1048 -40.22 35.61 21.82
C ASN A 1048 -40.10 34.35 20.94
N CYS A 1049 -39.06 33.55 21.14
CA CYS A 1049 -38.85 32.27 20.46
C CYS A 1049 -39.95 31.27 20.82
N LEU A 1050 -40.29 30.42 19.84
CA LEU A 1050 -41.17 29.27 20.05
C LEU A 1050 -40.39 28.10 20.65
N ILE A 1051 -41.03 27.30 21.50
CA ILE A 1051 -40.51 25.98 21.84
C ILE A 1051 -41.02 25.01 20.77
N LEU A 1052 -40.11 24.44 19.98
CA LEU A 1052 -40.46 23.45 18.96
C LEU A 1052 -40.91 22.15 19.62
N ILE A 1053 -40.12 21.65 20.56
CA ILE A 1053 -40.41 20.46 21.34
C ILE A 1053 -39.70 20.56 22.70
N LYS A 1054 -40.40 20.08 23.74
CA LYS A 1054 -39.81 19.75 25.04
C LYS A 1054 -39.64 18.24 25.08
N THR A 1055 -38.41 17.73 25.12
CA THR A 1055 -38.17 16.28 25.08
C THR A 1055 -38.21 15.67 26.48
N ALA A 1056 -38.83 14.52 26.65
CA ALA A 1056 -38.83 13.77 27.92
C ALA A 1056 -37.84 12.59 27.89
N GLY A 1057 -37.03 12.46 28.94
CA GLY A 1057 -36.10 11.34 29.11
C GLY A 1057 -34.97 11.31 28.08
N LYS A 1058 -34.49 10.10 27.76
CA LYS A 1058 -33.32 9.88 26.92
C LYS A 1058 -33.57 10.32 25.47
N CYS A 1059 -32.78 11.28 24.98
CA CYS A 1059 -32.83 11.74 23.58
C CYS A 1059 -31.44 11.65 22.93
N THR A 1060 -31.15 10.48 22.35
CA THR A 1060 -29.91 10.19 21.60
C THR A 1060 -29.89 10.85 20.22
N THR A 1061 -28.73 10.86 19.56
CA THR A 1061 -28.63 11.30 18.15
C THR A 1061 -29.48 10.48 17.18
N ASP A 1062 -29.83 9.23 17.51
CA ASP A 1062 -30.76 8.43 16.69
C ASP A 1062 -32.22 8.89 16.85
N HIS A 1063 -32.57 9.57 17.97
CA HIS A 1063 -33.88 10.22 18.10
C HIS A 1063 -33.92 11.57 17.37
N ILE A 1064 -32.79 12.29 17.34
CA ILE A 1064 -32.65 13.59 16.64
C ILE A 1064 -32.56 13.41 15.13
N THR A 1065 -31.75 12.46 14.65
CA THR A 1065 -31.54 12.19 13.22
C THR A 1065 -31.39 10.68 13.01
N PRO A 1066 -32.52 9.95 12.93
CA PRO A 1066 -32.50 8.50 12.74
C PRO A 1066 -31.66 8.07 11.54
N ALA A 1067 -31.05 6.88 11.63
CA ALA A 1067 -30.31 6.26 10.53
C ALA A 1067 -31.24 5.43 9.61
N GLY A 1068 -30.86 4.18 9.31
CA GLY A 1068 -31.62 3.28 8.44
C GLY A 1068 -31.88 3.90 7.05
N PRO A 1069 -33.15 4.09 6.64
CA PRO A 1069 -33.48 4.60 5.31
C PRO A 1069 -32.91 6.00 5.04
N TRP A 1070 -32.61 6.78 6.08
CA TRP A 1070 -32.09 8.15 5.98
C TRP A 1070 -30.60 8.23 5.62
N PHE A 1071 -29.85 7.12 5.67
CA PHE A 1071 -28.45 7.10 5.21
C PHE A 1071 -28.31 7.59 3.77
N ARG A 1072 -29.32 7.37 2.93
CA ARG A 1072 -29.34 7.85 1.56
C ARG A 1072 -29.22 9.38 1.45
N TYR A 1073 -29.62 10.16 2.45
CA TYR A 1073 -29.63 11.63 2.39
C TYR A 1073 -28.49 12.31 3.16
N ARG A 1074 -27.46 11.57 3.61
CA ARG A 1074 -26.36 12.14 4.43
C ARG A 1074 -25.60 13.26 3.75
N GLY A 1075 -25.47 13.26 2.42
CA GLY A 1075 -24.88 14.37 1.67
C GLY A 1075 -25.87 15.47 1.26
N HIS A 1076 -27.16 15.38 1.60
CA HIS A 1076 -28.20 16.33 1.19
C HIS A 1076 -28.96 16.89 2.38
N LEU A 1077 -28.51 18.04 2.90
CA LEU A 1077 -29.00 18.61 4.16
C LEU A 1077 -30.51 18.85 4.18
N GLU A 1078 -31.09 19.36 3.09
CA GLU A 1078 -32.52 19.63 3.03
C GLU A 1078 -33.39 18.36 3.12
N ASN A 1079 -33.02 17.30 2.42
CA ASN A 1079 -33.76 16.04 2.42
C ASN A 1079 -33.63 15.31 3.76
N ILE A 1080 -32.42 15.27 4.33
CA ILE A 1080 -32.24 14.62 5.63
C ILE A 1080 -32.91 15.40 6.76
N SER A 1081 -33.10 16.72 6.63
CA SER A 1081 -33.81 17.52 7.63
C SER A 1081 -35.28 17.11 7.82
N ASN A 1082 -35.86 16.31 6.91
CA ASN A 1082 -37.19 15.73 7.08
C ASN A 1082 -37.26 14.65 8.17
N ASN A 1083 -36.13 14.29 8.81
CA ASN A 1083 -36.10 13.38 9.95
C ASN A 1083 -35.75 14.04 11.29
N THR A 1084 -35.68 15.37 11.32
CA THR A 1084 -35.29 16.12 12.53
C THR A 1084 -36.25 15.82 13.68
N LEU A 1085 -35.72 15.24 14.76
CA LEU A 1085 -36.39 14.94 16.03
C LEU A 1085 -37.61 14.01 15.93
N ILE A 1086 -37.74 13.23 14.85
CA ILE A 1086 -38.89 12.32 14.68
C ILE A 1086 -38.86 11.14 15.66
N GLY A 1087 -37.73 10.84 16.31
CA GLY A 1087 -37.67 9.83 17.37
C GLY A 1087 -37.86 10.39 18.78
N ALA A 1088 -37.83 11.71 18.95
CA ALA A 1088 -37.88 12.32 20.28
C ALA A 1088 -39.29 12.22 20.88
N THR A 1089 -39.36 11.82 22.16
CA THR A 1089 -40.60 11.81 22.94
C THR A 1089 -40.93 13.22 23.40
N ASN A 1090 -42.12 13.71 23.07
CA ASN A 1090 -42.62 15.00 23.53
C ASN A 1090 -43.13 14.89 24.98
N ALA A 1091 -42.58 15.70 25.88
CA ALA A 1091 -42.91 15.73 27.30
C ALA A 1091 -44.36 16.14 27.59
N GLU A 1092 -45.01 16.90 26.70
CA GLU A 1092 -46.37 17.39 26.94
C GLU A 1092 -47.46 16.32 26.72
N ASN A 1093 -47.21 15.38 25.80
CA ASN A 1093 -48.23 14.40 25.40
C ASN A 1093 -47.74 12.95 25.42
N GLY A 1094 -46.46 12.71 25.75
CA GLY A 1094 -45.83 11.39 25.81
C GLY A 1094 -45.68 10.69 24.45
N LYS A 1095 -45.91 11.39 23.33
CA LYS A 1095 -45.88 10.81 21.99
C LYS A 1095 -44.60 11.18 21.24
N VAL A 1096 -44.20 10.32 20.32
CA VAL A 1096 -43.08 10.51 19.40
C VAL A 1096 -43.57 11.18 18.11
N ASN A 1097 -42.77 12.10 17.56
CA ASN A 1097 -43.08 12.87 16.33
C ASN A 1097 -44.46 13.54 16.30
N SER A 1098 -44.96 13.99 17.46
CA SER A 1098 -46.31 14.54 17.58
C SER A 1098 -46.30 15.76 18.49
N ILE A 1099 -46.34 16.95 17.88
CA ILE A 1099 -46.28 18.24 18.58
C ILE A 1099 -47.42 19.17 18.16
N ARG A 1100 -47.59 20.27 18.90
CA ARG A 1100 -48.52 21.34 18.55
C ARG A 1100 -47.78 22.41 17.74
N ASN A 1101 -48.33 22.77 16.58
CA ASN A 1101 -47.88 23.96 15.86
C ASN A 1101 -48.43 25.20 16.56
N GLN A 1102 -47.55 26.01 17.14
CA GLN A 1102 -47.91 27.16 17.97
C GLN A 1102 -48.44 28.35 17.18
N LEU A 1103 -48.25 28.39 15.86
CA LEU A 1103 -48.79 29.41 14.97
C LEU A 1103 -50.19 29.03 14.47
N THR A 1104 -50.39 27.79 14.02
CA THR A 1104 -51.69 27.32 13.50
C THR A 1104 -52.62 26.77 14.59
N LYS A 1105 -52.09 26.52 15.79
CA LYS A 1105 -52.76 25.91 16.95
C LYS A 1105 -53.27 24.48 16.70
N GLN A 1106 -52.73 23.80 15.69
CA GLN A 1106 -53.04 22.40 15.39
C GLN A 1106 -52.13 21.45 16.17
N ASP A 1107 -52.73 20.47 16.83
CA ASP A 1107 -52.02 19.37 17.51
C ASP A 1107 -51.70 18.23 16.52
N GLY A 1108 -50.86 17.29 16.97
CA GLY A 1108 -50.58 16.05 16.23
C GLY A 1108 -49.67 16.23 15.01
N GLN A 1109 -49.02 17.38 14.87
CA GLN A 1109 -48.16 17.70 13.74
C GLN A 1109 -46.78 17.06 13.89
N GLU A 1110 -46.17 16.68 12.76
CA GLU A 1110 -44.80 16.21 12.74
C GLU A 1110 -43.82 17.33 13.10
N VAL A 1111 -42.74 16.97 13.79
CA VAL A 1111 -41.70 17.91 14.22
C VAL A 1111 -41.03 18.64 13.04
N PRO A 1112 -40.51 17.95 12.00
CA PRO A 1112 -39.82 18.61 10.89
C PRO A 1112 -40.74 19.50 10.04
N ALA A 1113 -42.00 19.10 9.83
CA ALA A 1113 -42.99 19.90 9.12
C ALA A 1113 -43.29 21.21 9.86
N THR A 1114 -43.45 21.14 11.19
CA THR A 1114 -43.69 22.30 12.05
C THR A 1114 -42.48 23.23 12.08
N ALA A 1115 -41.26 22.70 12.21
CA ALA A 1115 -40.04 23.51 12.19
C ALA A 1115 -39.87 24.25 10.85
N ARG A 1116 -40.16 23.58 9.72
CA ARG A 1116 -40.14 24.21 8.39
C ARG A 1116 -41.20 25.30 8.27
N HIS A 1117 -42.38 25.10 8.83
CA HIS A 1117 -43.44 26.12 8.89
C HIS A 1117 -42.99 27.35 9.68
N TYR A 1118 -42.33 27.17 10.83
CA TYR A 1118 -41.78 28.30 11.61
C TYR A 1118 -40.70 29.06 10.83
N LYS A 1119 -39.79 28.35 10.16
CA LYS A 1119 -38.77 28.96 9.30
C LYS A 1119 -39.38 29.80 8.18
N GLN A 1120 -40.41 29.29 7.49
CA GLN A 1120 -41.10 30.02 6.41
C GLN A 1120 -41.78 31.31 6.89
N HIS A 1121 -42.17 31.38 8.17
CA HIS A 1121 -42.74 32.57 8.79
C HIS A 1121 -41.69 33.45 9.49
N GLY A 1122 -40.40 33.12 9.39
CA GLY A 1122 -39.32 33.89 10.02
C GLY A 1122 -39.34 33.86 11.55
N VAL A 1123 -39.95 32.85 12.17
CA VAL A 1123 -40.06 32.75 13.64
C VAL A 1123 -38.97 31.83 14.19
N PRO A 1124 -38.05 32.33 15.04
CA PRO A 1124 -37.02 31.50 15.65
C PRO A 1124 -37.62 30.56 16.70
N TRP A 1125 -36.97 29.42 16.89
CA TRP A 1125 -37.39 28.42 17.86
C TRP A 1125 -36.24 27.79 18.62
N VAL A 1126 -36.57 27.20 19.77
CA VAL A 1126 -35.64 26.46 20.65
C VAL A 1126 -36.16 25.05 20.94
N VAL A 1127 -35.27 24.19 21.42
CA VAL A 1127 -35.62 22.90 22.04
C VAL A 1127 -35.33 22.96 23.53
N ILE A 1128 -36.22 22.40 24.33
CA ILE A 1128 -36.00 22.19 25.76
C ILE A 1128 -35.75 20.69 25.97
N ALA A 1129 -34.64 20.34 26.58
CA ALA A 1129 -34.16 18.97 26.66
C ALA A 1129 -33.80 18.53 28.08
N ASP A 1130 -33.86 17.22 28.31
CA ASP A 1130 -33.54 16.58 29.58
C ASP A 1130 -32.02 16.35 29.72
N HIS A 1131 -31.58 15.40 30.55
CA HIS A 1131 -30.17 15.04 30.70
C HIS A 1131 -29.54 14.37 29.47
N ASN A 1132 -28.22 14.56 29.31
CA ASN A 1132 -27.36 13.91 28.33
C ASN A 1132 -27.90 13.98 26.89
N TYR A 1133 -28.42 15.14 26.50
CA TYR A 1133 -29.02 15.35 25.19
C TYR A 1133 -27.99 15.14 24.06
N GLY A 1134 -28.37 14.36 23.05
CA GLY A 1134 -27.50 14.03 21.92
C GLY A 1134 -26.49 12.92 22.21
N GLU A 1135 -26.75 12.05 23.18
CA GLU A 1135 -25.97 10.83 23.43
C GLU A 1135 -25.85 9.96 22.16
N GLY A 1136 -24.70 9.31 21.95
CA GLY A 1136 -24.55 8.27 20.93
C GLY A 1136 -23.62 8.63 19.77
N SER A 1137 -24.10 8.47 18.53
CA SER A 1137 -23.29 8.54 17.31
C SER A 1137 -22.79 9.98 17.02
N SER A 1138 -21.61 10.13 16.44
CA SER A 1138 -20.94 11.42 16.18
C SER A 1138 -21.56 12.29 15.05
N ARG A 1139 -22.81 12.01 14.67
CA ARG A 1139 -23.47 12.60 13.48
C ARG A 1139 -23.71 14.10 13.65
N GLU A 1140 -22.95 14.90 12.92
CA GLU A 1140 -23.12 16.37 12.87
C GLU A 1140 -24.47 16.82 12.29
N HIS A 1141 -25.18 15.95 11.55
CA HIS A 1141 -26.53 16.22 11.07
C HIS A 1141 -27.49 16.58 12.21
N ALA A 1142 -27.27 16.03 13.41
CA ALA A 1142 -28.07 16.36 14.59
C ALA A 1142 -27.99 17.85 14.97
N ALA A 1143 -26.93 18.56 14.56
CA ALA A 1143 -26.78 20.02 14.72
C ALA A 1143 -27.14 20.78 13.44
N LEU A 1144 -26.74 20.26 12.27
CA LEU A 1144 -27.01 20.90 10.97
C LEU A 1144 -28.51 21.01 10.67
N GLN A 1145 -29.32 19.99 11.00
CA GLN A 1145 -30.74 20.00 10.66
C GLN A 1145 -31.55 21.02 11.50
N PRO A 1146 -31.41 21.07 12.85
CA PRO A 1146 -32.00 22.16 13.63
C PRO A 1146 -31.60 23.54 13.11
N ARG A 1147 -30.32 23.72 12.79
CA ARG A 1147 -29.81 24.98 12.24
C ARG A 1147 -30.44 25.32 10.90
N TYR A 1148 -30.50 24.35 9.99
CA TYR A 1148 -31.12 24.50 8.68
C TYR A 1148 -32.62 24.83 8.80
N LEU A 1149 -33.33 24.26 9.78
CA LEU A 1149 -34.75 24.48 10.02
C LEU A 1149 -35.07 25.75 10.85
N GLY A 1150 -34.10 26.63 11.10
CA GLY A 1150 -34.32 27.92 11.75
C GLY A 1150 -34.26 27.90 13.28
N GLY A 1151 -33.74 26.82 13.88
CA GLY A 1151 -33.48 26.78 15.31
C GLY A 1151 -32.35 27.74 15.70
N VAL A 1152 -32.42 28.28 16.91
CA VAL A 1152 -31.42 29.23 17.45
C VAL A 1152 -30.70 28.71 18.69
N ALA A 1153 -31.37 27.88 19.51
CA ALA A 1153 -30.79 27.32 20.73
C ALA A 1153 -31.36 25.95 21.07
N ILE A 1154 -30.53 25.14 21.73
CA ILE A 1154 -30.94 23.94 22.45
C ILE A 1154 -30.62 24.20 23.93
N ILE A 1155 -31.61 24.05 24.80
CA ILE A 1155 -31.48 24.29 26.24
C ILE A 1155 -31.73 22.97 26.96
N ALA A 1156 -30.70 22.38 27.54
CA ALA A 1156 -30.75 21.05 28.15
C ALA A 1156 -30.42 21.09 29.65
N LYS A 1157 -30.68 20.01 30.39
CA LYS A 1157 -30.05 19.84 31.72
C LYS A 1157 -28.55 19.53 31.55
N SER A 1158 -28.20 18.71 30.57
CA SER A 1158 -26.81 18.42 30.19
C SER A 1158 -26.71 17.89 28.76
N PHE A 1159 -25.52 17.96 28.15
CA PHE A 1159 -25.24 17.49 26.79
C PHE A 1159 -24.22 16.35 26.75
N ALA A 1160 -24.29 15.53 25.71
CA ALA A 1160 -23.17 14.68 25.31
C ALA A 1160 -22.10 15.52 24.58
N ARG A 1161 -20.82 15.27 24.90
CA ARG A 1161 -19.65 16.06 24.44
C ARG A 1161 -19.63 16.39 22.94
N ILE A 1162 -19.72 15.35 22.09
CA ILE A 1162 -19.61 15.53 20.63
C ILE A 1162 -20.79 16.34 20.08
N HIS A 1163 -21.99 16.12 20.61
CA HIS A 1163 -23.17 16.82 20.15
C HIS A 1163 -23.11 18.31 20.51
N GLU A 1164 -22.68 18.64 21.74
CA GLU A 1164 -22.45 20.02 22.16
C GLU A 1164 -21.46 20.74 21.23
N ALA A 1165 -20.32 20.12 20.92
CA ALA A 1165 -19.34 20.67 19.99
C ALA A 1165 -19.95 20.93 18.60
N ASN A 1166 -20.70 19.96 18.06
CA ASN A 1166 -21.39 20.09 16.79
C ASN A 1166 -22.39 21.27 16.78
N LEU A 1167 -23.17 21.46 17.85
CA LEU A 1167 -24.12 22.59 17.94
C LEU A 1167 -23.39 23.94 17.82
N LYS A 1168 -22.29 24.10 18.57
CA LYS A 1168 -21.48 25.33 18.56
C LYS A 1168 -20.85 25.59 17.18
N LYS A 1169 -20.31 24.55 16.54
CA LYS A 1169 -19.71 24.65 15.19
C LYS A 1169 -20.73 25.08 14.13
N GLN A 1170 -22.00 24.71 14.28
CA GLN A 1170 -23.08 25.13 13.38
C GLN A 1170 -23.75 26.47 13.78
N GLY A 1171 -23.19 27.17 14.77
CA GLY A 1171 -23.68 28.48 15.22
C GLY A 1171 -24.99 28.43 16.00
N LEU A 1172 -25.34 27.28 16.60
CA LEU A 1172 -26.42 27.17 17.57
C LEU A 1172 -25.92 27.44 18.98
N LEU A 1173 -26.78 27.98 19.84
CA LEU A 1173 -26.50 28.10 21.27
C LEU A 1173 -26.79 26.77 21.98
N ALA A 1174 -25.75 26.11 22.47
CA ALA A 1174 -25.86 24.96 23.37
C ALA A 1174 -25.82 25.46 24.83
N LEU A 1175 -26.97 25.48 25.50
CA LEU A 1175 -27.15 26.09 26.82
C LEU A 1175 -27.63 25.08 27.84
N THR A 1176 -27.19 25.23 29.08
CA THR A 1176 -27.60 24.36 30.21
C THR A 1176 -28.31 25.16 31.28
N PHE A 1177 -29.32 24.58 31.92
CA PHE A 1177 -29.95 25.21 33.08
C PHE A 1177 -28.96 25.26 34.26
N GLU A 1178 -28.86 26.40 34.93
CA GLU A 1178 -28.15 26.46 36.21
C GLU A 1178 -28.92 25.69 37.30
N ASN A 1179 -30.25 25.79 37.27
CA ASN A 1179 -31.15 25.02 38.12
C ASN A 1179 -31.98 24.06 37.25
N GLU A 1180 -31.71 22.75 37.35
CA GLU A 1180 -32.40 21.74 36.55
C GLU A 1180 -33.93 21.73 36.77
N ALA A 1181 -34.43 22.20 37.91
CA ALA A 1181 -35.87 22.29 38.19
C ALA A 1181 -36.59 23.30 37.26
N ASP A 1182 -35.86 24.22 36.63
CA ASP A 1182 -36.43 25.15 35.65
C ASP A 1182 -36.94 24.45 34.39
N TYR A 1183 -36.39 23.27 34.06
CA TYR A 1183 -36.93 22.43 32.99
C TYR A 1183 -38.41 22.08 33.23
N ASP A 1184 -38.80 21.77 34.48
CA ASP A 1184 -40.18 21.33 34.80
C ASP A 1184 -41.19 22.48 34.74
N ARG A 1185 -40.72 23.71 34.93
CA ARG A 1185 -41.54 24.94 34.92
C ARG A 1185 -41.95 25.35 33.50
N ILE A 1186 -41.14 25.02 32.49
CA ILE A 1186 -41.37 25.40 31.09
C ILE A 1186 -42.42 24.49 30.45
N ARG A 1187 -43.38 25.09 29.74
CA ARG A 1187 -44.41 24.41 28.93
C ARG A 1187 -44.18 24.65 27.45
N ALA A 1188 -44.56 23.71 26.59
CA ALA A 1188 -44.35 23.85 25.13
C ALA A 1188 -45.11 25.03 24.49
N GLU A 1189 -46.11 25.59 25.16
CA GLU A 1189 -46.84 26.78 24.69
C GLU A 1189 -46.17 28.12 25.04
N ASP A 1190 -45.18 28.09 25.94
CA ASP A 1190 -44.47 29.28 26.39
C ASP A 1190 -43.74 30.00 25.23
N ARG A 1191 -43.46 31.27 25.45
CA ARG A 1191 -42.54 32.08 24.66
C ARG A 1191 -41.28 32.33 25.48
N VAL A 1192 -40.13 32.08 24.89
CA VAL A 1192 -38.86 32.28 25.60
C VAL A 1192 -37.98 33.30 24.89
N SER A 1193 -37.26 34.12 25.66
CA SER A 1193 -36.26 35.04 25.14
C SER A 1193 -34.90 34.72 25.75
N ILE A 1194 -33.85 34.71 24.94
CA ILE A 1194 -32.46 34.50 25.37
C ILE A 1194 -31.77 35.85 25.33
N LEU A 1195 -31.38 36.35 26.51
CA LEU A 1195 -30.78 37.67 26.68
C LEU A 1195 -29.31 37.54 27.10
N GLY A 1196 -28.52 38.57 26.78
CA GLY A 1196 -27.10 38.66 27.12
C GLY A 1196 -26.15 38.28 25.99
N LEU A 1197 -26.60 38.36 24.73
CA LEU A 1197 -25.81 37.98 23.56
C LEU A 1197 -24.98 39.14 22.99
N GLY A 1198 -25.12 40.35 23.54
CA GLY A 1198 -24.45 41.57 23.09
C GLY A 1198 -22.92 41.48 23.10
N GLU A 1199 -22.27 42.37 22.33
CA GLU A 1199 -20.81 42.52 22.38
C GLU A 1199 -20.35 42.93 23.77
N GLY A 1200 -19.41 42.18 24.34
CA GLY A 1200 -18.93 42.37 25.72
C GLY A 1200 -19.77 41.69 26.80
N GLU A 1201 -20.96 41.16 26.48
CA GLU A 1201 -21.82 40.43 27.42
C GLU A 1201 -21.66 38.91 27.27
N PHE A 1202 -21.66 38.40 26.04
CA PHE A 1202 -21.40 36.98 25.77
C PHE A 1202 -19.89 36.72 25.77
N VAL A 1203 -19.38 36.27 26.93
CA VAL A 1203 -17.96 36.03 27.21
C VAL A 1203 -17.74 34.61 27.76
N PRO A 1204 -16.54 34.02 27.60
CA PRO A 1204 -16.23 32.70 28.15
C PRO A 1204 -16.46 32.63 29.67
N GLY A 1205 -17.13 31.56 30.13
CA GLY A 1205 -17.46 31.35 31.55
C GLY A 1205 -18.61 32.23 32.09
N GLY A 1206 -19.20 33.09 31.26
CA GLY A 1206 -20.37 33.89 31.60
C GLY A 1206 -21.68 33.09 31.70
N THR A 1207 -22.78 33.81 31.93
CA THR A 1207 -24.14 33.25 31.99
C THR A 1207 -25.08 34.08 31.13
N LEU A 1208 -26.08 33.42 30.53
CA LEU A 1208 -27.18 34.05 29.79
C LEU A 1208 -28.47 33.98 30.61
N ARG A 1209 -29.48 34.75 30.21
CA ARG A 1209 -30.82 34.72 30.86
C ARG A 1209 -31.87 34.17 29.92
N LEU A 1210 -32.71 33.28 30.43
CA LEU A 1210 -33.93 32.81 29.78
C LEU A 1210 -35.13 33.53 30.40
N VAL A 1211 -35.80 34.39 29.64
CA VAL A 1211 -37.02 35.08 30.08
C VAL A 1211 -38.23 34.38 29.49
N VAL A 1212 -39.16 33.95 30.35
CA VAL A 1212 -40.36 33.19 29.94
C VAL A 1212 -41.60 34.08 29.96
N ASN A 1213 -42.40 34.01 28.89
CA ASN A 1213 -43.67 34.71 28.69
C ASN A 1213 -43.61 36.23 28.97
N GLY A 1214 -42.56 36.89 28.46
CA GLY A 1214 -42.40 38.34 28.59
C GLY A 1214 -42.03 38.82 30.00
N GLY A 1215 -41.47 37.95 30.84
CA GLY A 1215 -40.98 38.32 32.18
C GLY A 1215 -41.81 37.76 33.34
N GLN A 1216 -42.65 36.76 33.11
CA GLN A 1216 -43.37 36.08 34.21
C GLN A 1216 -42.38 35.45 35.21
N TRP A 1217 -41.29 34.90 34.70
CA TRP A 1217 -40.15 34.44 35.47
C TRP A 1217 -38.92 34.34 34.57
N GLU A 1218 -37.74 34.24 35.19
CA GLU A 1218 -36.47 34.05 34.49
C GLU A 1218 -35.66 32.88 35.06
N ALA A 1219 -34.83 32.27 34.21
CA ALA A 1219 -33.84 31.26 34.57
C ALA A 1219 -32.45 31.72 34.14
N VAL A 1220 -31.43 31.30 34.89
CA VAL A 1220 -30.03 31.48 34.49
C VAL A 1220 -29.59 30.29 33.65
N LEU A 1221 -28.94 30.58 32.52
CA LEU A 1221 -28.38 29.59 31.61
C LEU A 1221 -26.86 29.65 31.62
N ARG A 1222 -26.22 28.49 31.76
CA ARG A 1222 -24.77 28.31 31.64
C ARG A 1222 -24.39 27.84 30.25
N HIS A 1223 -23.15 28.12 29.86
CA HIS A 1223 -22.57 27.69 28.60
C HIS A 1223 -21.06 27.42 28.75
N SER A 1224 -20.50 26.63 27.83
CA SER A 1224 -19.07 26.24 27.84
C SER A 1224 -18.31 26.79 26.62
N PHE A 1225 -18.80 27.89 26.03
CA PHE A 1225 -18.19 28.49 24.84
C PHE A 1225 -16.82 29.11 25.16
N THR A 1226 -15.84 28.83 24.31
CA THR A 1226 -14.57 29.56 24.22
C THR A 1226 -14.75 30.85 23.41
N GLU A 1227 -13.78 31.76 23.46
CA GLU A 1227 -13.80 33.00 22.66
C GLU A 1227 -13.89 32.68 21.15
N GLU A 1228 -13.18 31.65 20.71
CA GLU A 1228 -13.22 31.19 19.33
C GLU A 1228 -14.62 30.67 18.95
N GLN A 1229 -15.25 29.89 19.83
CA GLN A 1229 -16.61 29.36 19.62
C GLN A 1229 -17.68 30.47 19.63
N ILE A 1230 -17.50 31.53 20.42
CA ILE A 1230 -18.34 32.74 20.35
C ILE A 1230 -18.18 33.40 18.98
N GLY A 1231 -16.96 33.43 18.44
CA GLY A 1231 -16.68 33.84 17.07
C GLY A 1231 -17.46 33.03 16.03
N TYR A 1232 -17.53 31.70 16.18
CA TYR A 1232 -18.34 30.82 15.31
C TYR A 1232 -19.82 31.19 15.34
N PHE A 1233 -20.38 31.39 16.54
CA PHE A 1233 -21.77 31.83 16.72
C PHE A 1233 -22.02 33.16 16.02
N ARG A 1234 -21.18 34.18 16.25
CA ARG A 1234 -21.33 35.52 15.66
C ARG A 1234 -21.30 35.48 14.13
N LYS A 1235 -20.39 34.70 13.54
CA LYS A 1235 -20.30 34.53 12.08
C LYS A 1235 -21.31 33.55 11.50
N GLY A 1236 -22.08 32.84 12.34
CA GLY A 1236 -23.16 31.94 11.96
C GLY A 1236 -22.77 30.47 11.84
N SER A 1237 -21.47 30.16 11.76
CA SER A 1237 -20.86 28.83 11.89
C SER A 1237 -19.32 28.95 11.94
N ALA A 1238 -18.63 27.88 12.34
CA ALA A 1238 -17.17 27.77 12.24
C ALA A 1238 -16.69 27.82 10.77
N LEU A 1239 -17.46 27.21 9.86
CA LEU A 1239 -17.17 27.21 8.43
C LEU A 1239 -17.16 28.63 7.84
N ASN A 1240 -18.06 29.50 8.29
CA ASN A 1240 -18.09 30.90 7.87
C ASN A 1240 -16.87 31.68 8.35
N VAL A 1241 -16.29 31.31 9.50
CA VAL A 1241 -15.02 31.89 9.96
C VAL A 1241 -13.87 31.44 9.08
N MET A 1242 -13.84 30.16 8.68
CA MET A 1242 -12.81 29.60 7.80
C MET A 1242 -12.84 30.23 6.40
N ALA A 1243 -14.02 30.33 5.76
CA ALA A 1243 -14.14 30.88 4.41
C ALA A 1243 -13.88 32.39 4.31
N GLY A 1244 -13.87 33.11 5.45
CA GLY A 1244 -13.56 34.53 5.52
C GLY A 1244 -12.08 34.85 5.78
N LYS A 1245 -11.26 33.84 6.09
CA LYS A 1245 -9.80 33.93 6.20
C LYS A 1245 -9.17 33.58 4.86
#